data_AF-A0A941VLB1-F1
#
_entry.id   AF-A0A941VLB1-F1
#
_cell.length_a   1.000
_cell.length_b   1.000
_cell.length_c   1.000
_cell.angle_alpha   90.00
_cell.angle_beta   90.00
_cell.angle_gamma   90.00
#
_symmetry.space_group_name_H-M   'P 1'
#
loop_
_entity.id
_entity.type
_entity.pdbx_description
1 polymer ?
#
loop_
_entity_poly.entity_id
_entity_poly.type
_entity_poly.pdbx_seq_one_letter_code
_entity_poly.pdbx_strand_id
1 'polypeptide(L)'
;MREKLELKILALVIILLLIGICAAAFMVLTIEKKSLYSMTEVGAEATAKIIARDVERIMLEGRADLTDTLLDDLKGASGIEGISVLNYQGREAFKKDAPATDEGIMKKIAETKMPQKINEKTRILFYETLKNKEQCRACHLNDPEILGAVKVSISIEKEYKRSMQLSLIVILVTVIACLSFSIILWMMIRKMVISPIKSLEKAAQELAKGDLSFAVDLKSKDEIGKLGRAVKGSMLSVSGILNRVREISMRIANVAEEVASESKKVVDGTVLENDAISEMSASVEEMNASISEIADSTEALAVSAEETVASMGEMVTSITQINGSTQDLSVAVESTSASIEQLSATIKEVAKNASELGGAAEETQSAIMEISSSVKEVEQRARESSLLSGKVNTDATTLGMASIGKAIDGMKEIKASVENTAGYIRKLGGRSEEIGQILNVIDEITDQTALLALNAAILAAQAGEHGKGFSVVADEIKNLADRTSVSTQEIGELIQAVQQEVAGAVEAMELGLKSVQTGFKVTGDAADALRKIVESSKQSSDMSAAIERSTTEQAQATRMVSDAMDKVLRMVGEIAKATSEQNRGIQLIMKATEKVSDVAGHVRTATNEQSLNSKQISRAIELVSDKSKQISRAIHEQKTGATQIWKSIESIKEIPKENKELAFNLNQRVKDLMKDAELAATEMERFTLAEDSSAGRLRMGIIPLESPAIMHKKFLPLAEYLGTKLRRRIELKVAVDFQGAVNDVGQNVTQFCFMTPSTYIEAHMKYGVSVLLKALRDGKPFQHSVIIARSDSALHDIRDIKGRSFAFGDLHSTSSHIVPRAMLLAEGIEMKDLKLYHYLGHHDDVAEAVLNGDFDAGAVMESTAYKYKDR
;
A
#
# COMPACT_ATOMS: atom_id res chain seq x y z
N MET A 1 -50.00 44.58 72.88
CA MET A 1 -50.78 43.50 73.54
C MET A 1 -50.10 42.90 74.78
N ARG A 2 -49.11 43.58 75.39
CA ARG A 2 -48.22 43.02 76.43
C ARG A 2 -48.64 43.28 77.89
N GLU A 3 -49.76 43.98 78.13
CA GLU A 3 -50.31 44.24 79.48
C GLU A 3 -51.58 43.44 79.81
N LYS A 4 -52.11 42.64 78.86
CA LYS A 4 -53.44 42.03 79.01
C LYS A 4 -53.50 40.84 79.98
N LEU A 5 -52.39 40.19 80.33
CA LEU A 5 -52.45 39.04 81.25
C LEU A 5 -52.36 39.48 82.72
N GLU A 6 -51.48 40.44 83.03
CA GLU A 6 -51.33 40.99 84.38
C GLU A 6 -52.61 41.67 84.86
N LEU A 7 -53.25 42.49 84.01
CA LEU A 7 -54.50 43.16 84.34
C LEU A 7 -55.67 42.19 84.53
N LYS A 8 -55.72 41.11 83.73
CA LYS A 8 -56.83 40.13 83.78
C LYS A 8 -56.80 39.30 85.05
N ILE A 9 -55.62 38.88 85.51
CA ILE A 9 -55.49 38.09 86.75
C ILE A 9 -55.81 38.97 87.96
N LEU A 10 -55.35 40.24 87.97
CA LEU A 10 -55.63 41.18 89.06
C LEU A 10 -57.12 41.53 89.17
N ALA A 11 -57.79 41.78 88.05
CA ALA A 11 -59.21 42.12 88.03
C ALA A 11 -60.11 40.99 88.56
N LEU A 12 -59.76 39.72 88.28
CA LEU A 12 -60.54 38.57 88.72
C LEU A 12 -60.54 38.40 90.26
N VAL A 13 -59.39 38.65 90.90
CA VAL A 13 -59.22 38.49 92.35
C VAL A 13 -59.99 39.59 93.13
N ILE A 14 -59.98 40.82 92.62
CA ILE A 14 -60.67 41.95 93.27
C ILE A 14 -62.20 41.80 93.22
N ILE A 15 -62.74 41.32 92.09
CA ILE A 15 -64.20 41.14 91.92
C ILE A 15 -64.76 40.09 92.88
N LEU A 16 -64.05 38.99 93.11
CA LEU A 16 -64.49 37.92 94.02
C LEU A 16 -64.55 38.37 95.49
N LEU A 17 -63.63 39.25 95.92
CA LEU A 17 -63.57 39.76 97.29
C LEU A 17 -64.69 40.75 97.63
N LEU A 18 -65.08 41.61 96.69
CA LEU A 18 -66.14 42.62 96.90
C LEU A 18 -67.53 42.00 97.07
N ILE A 19 -67.81 40.89 96.37
CA ILE A 19 -69.12 40.21 96.44
C ILE A 19 -69.33 39.57 97.82
N GLY A 20 -68.28 39.03 98.46
CA GLY A 20 -68.37 38.39 99.77
C GLY A 20 -68.63 39.38 100.93
N ILE A 21 -68.02 40.57 100.88
CA ILE A 21 -68.14 41.57 101.97
C ILE A 21 -69.54 42.19 102.01
N CYS A 22 -70.17 42.46 100.85
CA CYS A 22 -71.50 43.06 100.80
C CYS A 22 -72.61 42.11 101.29
N ALA A 23 -72.48 40.80 101.06
CA ALA A 23 -73.48 39.82 101.50
C ALA A 23 -73.53 39.66 103.04
N ALA A 24 -72.37 39.70 103.70
CA ALA A 24 -72.28 39.54 105.15
C ALA A 24 -72.88 40.73 105.91
N ALA A 25 -72.68 41.97 105.43
CA ALA A 25 -73.16 43.18 106.11
C ALA A 25 -74.71 43.31 106.11
N PHE A 26 -75.38 42.84 105.05
CA PHE A 26 -76.85 42.92 104.94
C PHE A 26 -77.58 41.97 105.91
N MET A 27 -76.98 40.81 106.20
CA MET A 27 -77.59 39.79 107.06
C MET A 27 -77.60 40.19 108.54
N VAL A 28 -76.56 40.90 109.01
CA VAL A 28 -76.44 41.33 110.42
C VAL A 28 -77.49 42.38 110.79
N LEU A 29 -77.71 43.37 109.92
CA LEU A 29 -78.61 44.51 110.20
C LEU A 29 -80.11 44.13 110.21
N THR A 30 -80.51 43.06 109.52
CA THR A 30 -81.91 42.63 109.45
C THR A 30 -82.36 41.82 110.67
N ILE A 31 -81.44 41.08 111.32
CA ILE A 31 -81.75 40.24 112.47
C ILE A 31 -81.93 41.09 113.75
N GLU A 32 -81.08 42.10 113.98
CA GLU A 32 -81.12 42.92 115.21
C GLU A 32 -82.45 43.69 115.38
N LYS A 33 -82.99 44.29 114.32
CA LYS A 33 -84.20 45.13 114.41
C LYS A 33 -85.44 44.35 114.85
N LYS A 34 -85.56 43.08 114.45
CA LYS A 34 -86.73 42.25 114.77
C LYS A 34 -86.74 41.81 116.23
N SER A 35 -85.57 41.61 116.85
CA SER A 35 -85.44 41.17 118.24
C SER A 35 -85.81 42.26 119.25
N LEU A 36 -85.59 43.54 118.93
CA LEU A 36 -85.81 44.63 119.89
C LEU A 36 -87.30 44.91 120.14
N TYR A 37 -88.12 44.91 119.08
CA TYR A 37 -89.55 45.20 119.19
C TYR A 37 -90.32 44.16 120.04
N SER A 38 -90.00 42.87 119.90
CA SER A 38 -90.77 41.83 120.59
C SER A 38 -90.55 41.83 122.11
N MET A 39 -89.38 42.25 122.60
CA MET A 39 -89.10 42.30 124.04
C MET A 39 -89.86 43.43 124.75
N THR A 40 -89.91 44.63 124.16
CA THR A 40 -90.62 45.78 124.74
C THR A 40 -92.13 45.62 124.76
N GLU A 41 -92.69 44.87 123.80
CA GLU A 41 -94.12 44.62 123.70
C GLU A 41 -94.66 43.80 124.89
N VAL A 42 -93.95 42.74 125.29
CA VAL A 42 -94.33 41.90 126.44
C VAL A 42 -94.31 42.68 127.75
N GLY A 43 -93.41 43.65 127.89
CA GLY A 43 -93.32 44.52 129.06
C GLY A 43 -94.54 45.45 129.21
N ALA A 44 -95.00 46.07 128.12
CA ALA A 44 -96.12 47.01 128.15
C ALA A 44 -97.46 46.37 128.56
N GLU A 45 -97.73 45.16 128.09
CA GLU A 45 -98.94 44.40 128.43
C GLU A 45 -99.01 44.06 129.93
N ALA A 46 -97.89 43.60 130.51
CA ALA A 46 -97.84 43.24 131.93
C ALA A 46 -98.15 44.44 132.83
N THR A 47 -97.61 45.62 132.50
CA THR A 47 -97.81 46.85 133.25
C THR A 47 -99.28 47.31 133.21
N ALA A 48 -99.92 47.32 132.04
CA ALA A 48 -101.31 47.76 131.91
C ALA A 48 -102.30 46.89 132.71
N LYS A 49 -102.08 45.57 132.76
CA LYS A 49 -102.89 44.63 133.55
C LYS A 49 -102.81 44.85 135.05
N ILE A 50 -101.63 45.19 135.56
CA ILE A 50 -101.44 45.47 136.99
C ILE A 50 -102.23 46.73 137.36
N ILE A 51 -102.07 47.79 136.56
CA ILE A 51 -102.69 49.09 136.82
C ILE A 51 -104.22 49.01 136.76
N ALA A 52 -104.79 48.32 135.77
CA ALA A 52 -106.24 48.13 135.68
C ALA A 52 -106.82 47.43 136.92
N ARG A 53 -106.08 46.48 137.49
CA ARG A 53 -106.49 45.73 138.69
C ARG A 53 -106.44 46.60 139.95
N ASP A 54 -105.44 47.48 140.07
CA ASP A 54 -105.34 48.42 141.19
C ASP A 54 -106.40 49.53 141.11
N VAL A 55 -106.69 50.04 139.90
CA VAL A 55 -107.79 51.01 139.66
C VAL A 55 -109.14 50.41 140.05
N GLU A 56 -109.41 49.15 139.68
CA GLU A 56 -110.64 48.45 140.06
C GLU A 56 -110.76 48.29 141.58
N ARG A 57 -109.67 47.97 142.28
CA ARG A 57 -109.65 47.83 143.75
C ARG A 57 -109.95 49.16 144.45
N ILE A 58 -109.29 50.25 144.04
CA ILE A 58 -109.47 51.58 144.66
C ILE A 58 -110.91 52.08 144.49
N MET A 59 -111.54 51.79 143.35
CA MET A 59 -112.93 52.18 143.09
C MET A 59 -113.94 51.45 143.97
N LEU A 60 -113.72 50.16 144.25
CA LEU A 60 -114.59 49.37 145.12
C LEU A 60 -114.51 49.79 146.59
N GLU A 61 -113.40 50.40 147.02
CA GLU A 61 -113.24 50.96 148.37
C GLU A 61 -113.97 52.30 148.57
N GLY A 62 -114.66 52.82 147.54
CA GLY A 62 -115.40 54.08 147.58
C GLY A 62 -114.50 55.31 147.59
N ARG A 63 -113.22 55.15 147.26
CA ARG A 63 -112.20 56.21 147.29
C ARG A 63 -111.69 56.56 145.90
N ALA A 64 -112.62 56.97 145.04
CA ALA A 64 -112.34 57.34 143.65
C ALA A 64 -111.28 58.45 143.52
N ASP A 65 -111.17 59.33 144.52
CA ASP A 65 -110.18 60.40 144.65
C ASP A 65 -108.73 59.91 144.72
N LEU A 66 -108.48 58.70 145.23
CA LEU A 66 -107.13 58.15 145.33
C LEU A 66 -106.60 57.57 144.01
N THR A 67 -107.47 57.35 143.03
CA THR A 67 -107.08 56.77 141.74
C THR A 67 -106.14 57.69 140.98
N ASP A 68 -106.37 59.00 141.03
CA ASP A 68 -105.53 59.99 140.35
C ASP A 68 -104.13 60.08 141.00
N THR A 69 -104.07 59.89 142.32
CA THR A 69 -102.79 59.86 143.06
C THR A 69 -101.98 58.60 142.72
N LEU A 70 -102.62 57.42 142.65
CA LEU A 70 -101.98 56.18 142.23
C LEU A 70 -101.41 56.29 140.79
N LEU A 71 -102.18 56.90 139.89
CA LEU A 71 -101.77 57.06 138.49
C LEU A 71 -100.57 58.00 138.35
N ASP A 72 -100.47 59.04 139.16
CA ASP A 72 -99.31 59.95 139.17
C ASP A 72 -98.07 59.31 139.80
N ASP A 73 -98.19 58.53 140.88
CA ASP A 73 -97.06 57.77 141.45
C ASP A 73 -96.48 56.75 140.45
N LEU A 74 -97.35 56.12 139.65
CA LEU A 74 -96.95 55.13 138.64
C LEU A 74 -96.34 55.75 137.38
N LYS A 75 -96.62 57.03 137.07
CA LYS A 75 -95.97 57.75 135.94
C LYS A 75 -94.46 57.96 136.17
N GLY A 76 -93.95 57.76 137.38
CA GLY A 76 -92.51 57.84 137.70
C GLY A 76 -91.69 56.57 137.44
N ALA A 77 -92.32 55.44 137.08
CA ALA A 77 -91.62 54.16 136.90
C ALA A 77 -90.88 54.05 135.55
N SER A 78 -89.64 53.51 135.59
CA SER A 78 -88.72 53.44 134.44
C SER A 78 -89.34 52.80 133.18
N GLY A 79 -89.42 53.58 132.10
CA GLY A 79 -89.84 53.13 130.77
C GLY A 79 -91.28 53.51 130.39
N ILE A 80 -92.11 53.90 131.36
CA ILE A 80 -93.51 54.31 131.11
C ILE A 80 -93.55 55.81 130.77
N GLU A 81 -94.09 56.15 129.60
CA GLU A 81 -94.19 57.52 129.09
C GLU A 81 -95.51 58.21 129.49
N GLY A 82 -96.52 57.44 129.87
CA GLY A 82 -97.83 57.96 130.28
C GLY A 82 -98.86 56.86 130.55
N ILE A 83 -99.69 57.07 131.57
CA ILE A 83 -100.79 56.19 132.00
C ILE A 83 -102.06 57.03 132.15
N SER A 84 -103.19 56.52 131.66
CA SER A 84 -104.49 57.20 131.71
C SER A 84 -105.64 56.20 131.78
N VAL A 85 -106.68 56.50 132.57
CA VAL A 85 -107.89 55.67 132.67
C VAL A 85 -109.01 56.31 131.87
N LEU A 86 -109.53 55.56 130.91
CA LEU A 86 -110.56 55.99 129.98
C LEU A 86 -111.91 55.42 130.41
N ASN A 87 -112.97 56.19 130.26
CA ASN A 87 -114.35 55.72 130.37
C ASN A 87 -114.82 55.03 129.08
N TYR A 88 -116.02 54.47 129.08
CA TYR A 88 -116.59 53.77 127.91
C TYR A 88 -116.73 54.65 126.65
N GLN A 89 -116.71 55.98 126.80
CA GLN A 89 -116.73 56.94 125.69
C GLN A 89 -115.32 57.31 125.19
N GLY A 90 -114.26 56.73 125.76
CA GLY A 90 -112.88 57.04 125.39
C GLY A 90 -112.41 58.41 125.88
N ARG A 91 -113.05 58.97 126.90
CA ARG A 91 -112.60 60.17 127.62
C ARG A 91 -111.89 59.77 128.90
N GLU A 92 -110.91 60.54 129.36
CA GLU A 92 -110.32 60.30 130.68
C GLU A 92 -111.39 60.42 131.78
N ALA A 93 -111.57 59.35 132.55
CA ALA A 93 -112.71 59.20 133.46
C ALA A 93 -112.73 60.22 134.62
N PHE A 94 -111.57 60.78 134.99
CA PHE A 94 -111.41 61.64 136.17
C PHE A 94 -111.18 63.12 135.85
N LYS A 95 -111.33 63.53 134.59
CA LYS A 95 -111.24 64.95 134.20
C LYS A 95 -112.55 65.42 133.58
N LYS A 96 -113.17 66.42 134.22
CA LYS A 96 -114.54 66.89 133.92
C LYS A 96 -114.78 67.42 132.50
N ASP A 97 -113.73 67.76 131.76
CA ASP A 97 -113.82 68.28 130.38
C ASP A 97 -112.84 67.58 129.39
N ALA A 98 -112.48 66.32 129.65
CA ALA A 98 -111.54 65.60 128.79
C ALA A 98 -112.12 65.31 127.38
N PRO A 99 -111.39 65.63 126.30
CA PRO A 99 -111.79 65.28 124.94
C PRO A 99 -111.74 63.75 124.73
N ALA A 100 -112.64 63.24 123.89
CA ALA A 100 -112.72 61.82 123.56
C ALA A 100 -111.63 61.43 122.54
N THR A 101 -110.38 61.30 123.00
CA THR A 101 -109.23 61.05 122.11
C THR A 101 -109.12 59.60 121.64
N ASP A 102 -109.71 58.66 122.37
CA ASP A 102 -109.54 57.22 122.13
C ASP A 102 -110.87 56.51 121.78
N GLU A 103 -111.87 57.26 121.29
CA GLU A 103 -113.23 56.79 120.99
C GLU A 103 -113.25 55.57 120.04
N GLY A 104 -112.42 55.59 118.98
CA GLY A 104 -112.35 54.50 118.00
C GLY A 104 -111.80 53.18 118.57
N ILE A 105 -110.88 53.26 119.54
CA ILE A 105 -110.30 52.08 120.20
C ILE A 105 -111.27 51.55 121.25
N MET A 106 -111.92 52.44 122.01
CA MET A 106 -112.95 52.04 122.97
C MET A 106 -114.14 51.36 122.28
N LYS A 107 -114.51 51.78 121.07
CA LYS A 107 -115.53 51.09 120.25
C LYS A 107 -115.13 49.66 119.90
N LYS A 108 -113.86 49.44 119.49
CA LYS A 108 -113.31 48.08 119.26
C LYS A 108 -113.26 47.24 120.53
N ILE A 109 -112.89 47.83 121.66
CA ILE A 109 -112.89 47.14 122.96
C ILE A 109 -114.31 46.75 123.37
N ALA A 110 -115.30 47.60 123.12
CA ALA A 110 -116.70 47.30 123.40
C ALA A 110 -117.24 46.13 122.54
N GLU A 111 -116.83 46.03 121.27
CA GLU A 111 -117.21 44.92 120.38
C GLU A 111 -116.50 43.61 120.71
N THR A 112 -115.19 43.66 120.97
CA THR A 112 -114.35 42.45 121.14
C THR A 112 -114.27 41.99 122.59
N LYS A 113 -114.55 42.87 123.56
CA LYS A 113 -114.40 42.65 125.00
C LYS A 113 -112.97 42.27 125.44
N MET A 114 -111.96 42.55 124.61
CA MET A 114 -110.55 42.21 124.84
C MET A 114 -109.63 43.46 124.80
N PRO A 115 -108.46 43.42 125.48
CA PRO A 115 -107.44 44.48 125.42
C PRO A 115 -106.96 44.78 123.99
N GLN A 116 -106.47 45.99 123.73
CA GLN A 116 -105.95 46.43 122.42
C GLN A 116 -104.52 46.95 122.51
N LYS A 117 -103.72 46.74 121.46
CA LYS A 117 -102.32 47.21 121.36
C LYS A 117 -102.06 48.00 120.06
N ILE A 118 -101.23 49.03 120.14
CA ILE A 118 -100.80 49.86 119.01
C ILE A 118 -99.29 50.09 119.10
N ASN A 119 -98.55 49.66 118.08
CA ASN A 119 -97.12 49.86 117.97
C ASN A 119 -96.85 51.12 117.11
N GLU A 120 -96.42 52.21 117.74
CA GLU A 120 -95.95 53.41 117.04
C GLU A 120 -94.44 53.35 116.78
N LYS A 121 -93.91 54.26 115.96
CA LYS A 121 -92.49 54.26 115.56
C LYS A 121 -91.51 54.36 116.75
N THR A 122 -91.88 55.09 117.79
CA THR A 122 -91.00 55.41 118.93
C THR A 122 -91.55 54.94 120.28
N ARG A 123 -92.79 54.44 120.31
CA ARG A 123 -93.46 53.99 121.53
C ARG A 123 -94.47 52.87 121.25
N ILE A 124 -94.83 52.12 122.28
CA ILE A 124 -95.89 51.11 122.24
C ILE A 124 -97.02 51.56 123.19
N LEU A 125 -98.26 51.53 122.70
CA LEU A 125 -99.48 51.87 123.44
C LEU A 125 -100.28 50.59 123.71
N PHE A 126 -100.71 50.39 124.95
CA PHE A 126 -101.50 49.23 125.37
C PHE A 126 -102.73 49.65 126.17
N TYR A 127 -103.88 49.04 125.89
CA TYR A 127 -105.19 49.37 126.47
C TYR A 127 -105.80 48.13 127.15
N GLU A 128 -105.91 48.14 128.48
CA GLU A 128 -106.47 47.05 129.29
C GLU A 128 -107.91 47.37 129.75
N THR A 129 -108.83 46.42 129.64
CA THR A 129 -110.27 46.68 129.83
C THR A 129 -110.71 46.69 131.30
N LEU A 130 -111.60 47.61 131.70
CA LEU A 130 -112.29 47.64 132.99
C LEU A 130 -113.73 47.14 132.80
N LYS A 131 -114.11 46.03 133.45
CA LYS A 131 -115.40 45.36 133.27
C LYS A 131 -116.42 45.75 134.35
N ASN A 132 -117.68 45.90 134.00
CA ASN A 132 -118.80 46.17 134.92
C ASN A 132 -119.24 44.88 135.65
N LYS A 133 -118.47 44.50 136.66
CA LYS A 133 -118.73 43.31 137.49
C LYS A 133 -119.92 43.56 138.44
N GLU A 134 -120.52 42.49 138.99
CA GLU A 134 -121.67 42.61 139.92
C GLU A 134 -121.44 43.62 141.06
N GLN A 135 -120.20 43.71 141.55
CA GLN A 135 -119.78 44.62 142.62
C GLN A 135 -119.81 46.10 142.21
N CYS A 136 -119.72 46.41 140.91
CA CYS A 136 -119.76 47.78 140.38
C CYS A 136 -121.19 48.29 140.14
N ARG A 137 -122.20 47.41 140.11
CA ARG A 137 -123.59 47.74 139.75
C ARG A 137 -124.32 48.63 140.76
N ALA A 138 -123.80 48.77 141.98
CA ALA A 138 -124.35 49.68 142.99
C ALA A 138 -124.32 51.16 142.55
N CYS A 139 -123.32 51.54 141.76
CA CYS A 139 -123.17 52.89 141.20
C CYS A 139 -123.37 52.93 139.66
N HIS A 140 -123.31 51.76 139.00
CA HIS A 140 -123.29 51.62 137.53
C HIS A 140 -124.37 50.63 137.03
N LEU A 141 -125.62 50.88 137.42
CA LEU A 141 -126.77 49.99 137.17
C LEU A 141 -127.26 50.02 135.70
N ASN A 142 -127.08 51.16 135.03
CA ASN A 142 -127.45 51.39 133.62
C ASN A 142 -126.23 51.44 132.67
N ASP A 143 -125.04 51.14 133.16
CA ASP A 143 -123.81 51.28 132.38
C ASP A 143 -123.41 49.97 131.67
N PRO A 144 -122.75 50.05 130.48
CA PRO A 144 -122.38 48.90 129.68
C PRO A 144 -121.41 47.93 130.38
N GLU A 145 -121.32 46.70 129.88
CA GLU A 145 -120.50 45.61 130.45
C GLU A 145 -119.00 45.94 130.57
N ILE A 146 -118.53 46.92 129.79
CA ILE A 146 -117.18 47.48 129.87
C ILE A 146 -117.33 48.94 130.30
N LEU A 147 -116.80 49.27 131.47
CA LEU A 147 -116.86 50.61 132.06
C LEU A 147 -115.84 51.56 131.43
N GLY A 148 -114.74 51.00 130.91
CA GLY A 148 -113.59 51.79 130.48
C GLY A 148 -112.36 50.94 130.16
N ALA A 149 -111.21 51.59 130.01
CA ALA A 149 -109.92 50.92 129.83
C ALA A 149 -108.74 51.74 130.40
N VAL A 150 -107.70 51.07 130.88
CA VAL A 150 -106.43 51.67 131.29
C VAL A 150 -105.46 51.65 130.12
N LYS A 151 -104.97 52.82 129.74
CA LYS A 151 -103.98 53.02 128.68
C LYS A 151 -102.60 53.21 129.29
N VAL A 152 -101.60 52.48 128.78
CA VAL A 152 -100.17 52.60 129.13
C VAL A 152 -99.34 52.82 127.88
N SER A 153 -98.35 53.72 127.94
CA SER A 153 -97.40 54.00 126.85
C SER A 153 -95.95 53.76 127.30
N ILE A 154 -95.12 53.11 126.46
CA ILE A 154 -93.69 52.80 126.74
C ILE A 154 -92.79 53.17 125.55
N SER A 155 -91.64 53.82 125.78
CA SER A 155 -90.69 54.28 124.74
C SER A 155 -89.59 53.25 124.40
N ILE A 156 -89.12 53.20 123.13
CA ILE A 156 -88.12 52.23 122.60
C ILE A 156 -86.82 52.89 122.06
N GLU A 157 -86.73 54.23 122.11
CA GLU A 157 -85.73 54.97 121.33
C GLU A 157 -84.30 54.86 121.87
N LYS A 158 -84.14 54.70 123.19
CA LYS A 158 -82.84 54.71 123.86
C LYS A 158 -82.07 53.40 123.64
N GLU A 159 -82.76 52.26 123.60
CA GLU A 159 -82.20 50.94 123.38
C GLU A 159 -81.73 50.72 121.93
N TYR A 160 -82.45 51.28 120.95
CA TYR A 160 -82.10 51.14 119.52
C TYR A 160 -80.78 51.83 119.14
N LYS A 161 -80.50 53.02 119.71
CA LYS A 161 -79.27 53.77 119.43
C LYS A 161 -78.01 53.06 119.92
N ARG A 162 -78.09 52.30 121.00
CA ARG A 162 -76.93 51.62 121.61
C ARG A 162 -76.50 50.37 120.83
N SER A 163 -77.45 49.64 120.22
CA SER A 163 -77.16 48.46 119.37
C SER A 163 -76.43 48.86 118.08
N MET A 164 -76.81 49.97 117.43
CA MET A 164 -76.23 50.36 116.13
C MET A 164 -74.74 50.74 116.17
N GLN A 165 -74.22 51.25 117.30
CA GLN A 165 -72.80 51.61 117.41
C GLN A 165 -71.88 50.38 117.48
N LEU A 166 -72.32 49.27 118.08
CA LEU A 166 -71.54 48.04 118.18
C LEU A 166 -71.39 47.34 116.82
N SER A 167 -72.44 47.32 116.00
CA SER A 167 -72.43 46.70 114.66
C SER A 167 -71.48 47.38 113.66
N LEU A 168 -71.19 48.68 113.81
CA LEU A 168 -70.28 49.43 112.92
C LEU A 168 -68.79 49.09 113.10
N ILE A 169 -68.36 48.73 114.32
CA ILE A 169 -66.94 48.44 114.61
C ILE A 169 -66.52 47.08 114.01
N VAL A 170 -67.41 46.09 114.02
CA VAL A 170 -67.12 44.73 113.51
C VAL A 170 -66.90 44.72 111.99
N ILE A 171 -67.63 45.56 111.24
CA ILE A 171 -67.50 45.67 109.78
C ILE A 171 -66.12 46.21 109.37
N LEU A 172 -65.57 47.18 110.12
CA LEU A 172 -64.31 47.84 109.78
C LEU A 172 -63.09 46.89 109.85
N VAL A 173 -63.02 46.02 110.86
CA VAL A 173 -61.89 45.08 111.06
C VAL A 173 -61.80 44.06 109.93
N THR A 174 -62.93 43.63 109.38
CA THR A 174 -63.01 42.58 108.35
C THR A 174 -62.47 43.06 106.99
N VAL A 175 -62.63 44.35 106.69
CA VAL A 175 -62.13 44.96 105.43
C VAL A 175 -60.60 45.02 105.40
N ILE A 176 -59.96 45.34 106.53
CA ILE A 176 -58.50 45.49 106.61
C ILE A 176 -57.78 44.15 106.41
N ALA A 177 -58.31 43.06 106.97
CA ALA A 177 -57.73 41.72 106.81
C ALA A 177 -57.69 41.28 105.34
N CYS A 178 -58.75 41.53 104.56
CA CYS A 178 -58.85 41.14 103.15
C CYS A 178 -57.85 41.87 102.22
N LEU A 179 -57.53 43.13 102.51
CA LEU A 179 -56.59 43.92 101.71
C LEU A 179 -55.15 43.41 101.83
N SER A 180 -54.73 42.96 103.01
CA SER A 180 -53.38 42.47 103.25
C SER A 180 -53.04 41.17 102.49
N PHE A 181 -54.02 40.27 102.37
CA PHE A 181 -53.85 38.98 101.69
C PHE A 181 -53.63 39.13 100.18
N SER A 182 -54.29 40.11 99.55
CA SER A 182 -54.21 40.34 98.10
C SER A 182 -52.83 40.79 97.61
N ILE A 183 -52.07 41.53 98.43
CA ILE A 183 -50.75 42.07 98.04
C ILE A 183 -49.69 40.96 97.98
N ILE A 184 -49.72 40.02 98.92
CA ILE A 184 -48.74 38.92 99.01
C ILE A 184 -48.86 37.97 97.80
N LEU A 185 -50.10 37.66 97.40
CA LEU A 185 -50.36 36.76 96.28
C LEU A 185 -49.81 37.30 94.94
N TRP A 186 -49.85 38.62 94.75
CA TRP A 186 -49.36 39.28 93.52
C TRP A 186 -47.83 39.17 93.36
N MET A 187 -47.07 39.30 94.45
CA MET A 187 -45.60 39.19 94.40
C MET A 187 -45.13 37.78 94.00
N MET A 188 -45.84 36.74 94.42
CA MET A 188 -45.49 35.34 94.13
C MET A 188 -45.64 35.00 92.64
N ILE A 189 -46.75 35.40 92.01
CA ILE A 189 -47.04 35.11 90.60
C ILE A 189 -46.03 35.80 89.66
N ARG A 190 -45.66 37.05 89.95
CA ARG A 190 -44.74 37.83 89.12
C ARG A 190 -43.35 37.20 89.02
N LYS A 191 -42.81 36.68 90.13
CA LYS A 191 -41.44 36.15 90.19
C LYS A 191 -41.31 34.72 89.65
N MET A 192 -42.31 33.86 89.86
CA MET A 192 -42.24 32.45 89.44
C MET A 192 -42.67 32.21 88.00
N VAL A 193 -43.62 32.97 87.44
CA VAL A 193 -44.22 32.63 86.13
C VAL A 193 -43.83 33.64 85.03
N ILE A 194 -43.91 34.94 85.32
CA ILE A 194 -43.85 35.97 84.27
C ILE A 194 -42.42 36.19 83.75
N SER A 195 -41.41 36.22 84.63
CA SER A 195 -40.02 36.51 84.22
C SER A 195 -39.39 35.44 83.33
N PRO A 196 -39.50 34.12 83.62
CA PRO A 196 -38.90 33.07 82.78
C PRO A 196 -39.51 32.99 81.37
N ILE A 197 -40.82 33.22 81.23
CA ILE A 197 -41.52 33.23 79.93
C ILE A 197 -41.02 34.39 79.04
N LYS A 198 -40.75 35.56 79.64
CA LYS A 198 -40.26 36.74 78.91
C LYS A 198 -38.85 36.55 78.34
N SER A 199 -37.99 35.77 79.01
CA SER A 199 -36.66 35.42 78.50
C SER A 199 -36.70 34.44 77.32
N LEU A 200 -37.64 33.48 77.33
CA LEU A 200 -37.89 32.58 76.20
C LEU A 200 -38.45 33.32 74.98
N GLU A 201 -39.36 34.26 75.20
CA GLU A 201 -39.89 35.13 74.14
C GLU A 201 -38.76 35.88 73.42
N LYS A 202 -37.79 36.40 74.18
CA LYS A 202 -36.66 37.16 73.63
C LYS A 202 -35.71 36.26 72.82
N ALA A 203 -35.37 35.07 73.33
CA ALA A 203 -34.54 34.11 72.61
C ALA A 203 -35.18 33.63 71.28
N ALA A 204 -36.49 33.41 71.27
CA ALA A 204 -37.22 33.05 70.06
C ALA A 204 -37.27 34.21 69.04
N GLN A 205 -37.35 35.46 69.51
CA GLN A 205 -37.28 36.65 68.65
C GLN A 205 -35.90 36.85 68.01
N GLU A 206 -34.81 36.59 68.71
CA GLU A 206 -33.46 36.71 68.13
C GLU A 206 -33.17 35.58 67.12
N LEU A 207 -33.60 34.34 67.41
CA LEU A 207 -33.56 33.24 66.43
C LEU A 207 -34.37 33.56 65.16
N ALA A 208 -35.53 34.20 65.29
CA ALA A 208 -36.36 34.61 64.15
C ALA A 208 -35.75 35.77 63.33
N LYS A 209 -34.82 36.53 63.91
CA LYS A 209 -34.08 37.61 63.24
C LYS A 209 -32.77 37.15 62.60
N GLY A 210 -32.36 35.90 62.80
CA GLY A 210 -31.13 35.35 62.25
C GLY A 210 -29.87 35.54 63.10
N ASP A 211 -30.00 36.05 64.33
CA ASP A 211 -28.87 36.17 65.26
C ASP A 211 -28.77 34.92 66.15
N LEU A 212 -27.80 34.06 65.81
CA LEU A 212 -27.52 32.80 66.50
C LEU A 212 -26.42 32.93 67.57
N SER A 213 -25.93 34.14 67.83
CA SER A 213 -24.85 34.41 68.79
C SER A 213 -25.32 34.50 70.26
N PHE A 214 -26.64 34.54 70.49
CA PHE A 214 -27.22 34.78 71.83
C PHE A 214 -27.29 33.52 72.73
N ALA A 215 -26.92 33.67 74.02
CA ALA A 215 -26.92 32.58 75.00
C ALA A 215 -28.18 32.52 75.88
N VAL A 216 -28.93 31.43 75.82
CA VAL A 216 -30.09 31.15 76.70
C VAL A 216 -29.63 30.40 77.96
N ASP A 217 -29.53 31.07 79.11
CA ASP A 217 -29.25 30.46 80.43
C ASP A 217 -30.47 30.55 81.35
N LEU A 218 -31.28 29.47 81.38
CA LEU A 218 -32.46 29.34 82.23
C LEU A 218 -32.23 28.24 83.28
N LYS A 219 -32.07 28.64 84.55
CA LYS A 219 -31.77 27.75 85.69
C LYS A 219 -33.02 27.13 86.35
N SER A 220 -34.18 27.18 85.70
CA SER A 220 -35.40 26.56 86.25
C SER A 220 -35.42 25.04 86.02
N LYS A 221 -35.94 24.28 86.98
CA LYS A 221 -36.11 22.81 86.88
C LYS A 221 -37.52 22.39 86.41
N ASP A 222 -38.39 23.35 86.19
CA ASP A 222 -39.77 23.16 85.71
C ASP A 222 -39.85 22.99 84.19
N GLU A 223 -41.08 22.98 83.68
CA GLU A 223 -41.44 22.90 82.27
C GLU A 223 -40.82 24.04 81.43
N ILE A 224 -40.59 25.21 82.02
CA ILE A 224 -39.98 26.37 81.37
C ILE A 224 -38.48 26.14 81.17
N GLY A 225 -37.81 25.50 82.13
CA GLY A 225 -36.41 25.09 82.02
C GLY A 225 -36.15 24.02 80.95
N LYS A 226 -37.08 23.07 80.75
CA LYS A 226 -36.99 22.08 79.66
C LYS A 226 -37.12 22.74 78.28
N LEU A 227 -38.05 23.69 78.15
CA LEU A 227 -38.26 24.45 76.90
C LEU A 227 -37.01 25.29 76.53
N GLY A 228 -36.35 25.91 77.51
CA GLY A 228 -35.10 26.65 77.29
C GLY A 228 -33.95 25.82 76.72
N ARG A 229 -33.79 24.58 77.18
CA ARG A 229 -32.76 23.67 76.64
C ARG A 229 -33.08 23.21 75.21
N ALA A 230 -34.35 22.98 74.88
CA ALA A 230 -34.77 22.61 73.53
C ALA A 230 -34.47 23.74 72.52
N VAL A 231 -34.77 25.00 72.87
CA VAL A 231 -34.46 26.17 72.01
C VAL A 231 -32.96 26.31 71.76
N LYS A 232 -32.11 26.11 72.79
CA LYS A 232 -30.64 26.12 72.63
C LYS A 232 -30.14 25.02 71.67
N GLY A 233 -30.73 23.82 71.73
CA GLY A 233 -30.40 22.72 70.81
C GLY A 233 -30.73 23.06 69.36
N SER A 234 -31.87 23.70 69.11
CA SER A 234 -32.25 24.16 67.77
C SER A 234 -31.29 25.23 67.22
N MET A 235 -30.85 26.18 68.04
CA MET A 235 -29.88 27.21 67.61
C MET A 235 -28.55 26.61 67.14
N LEU A 236 -27.99 25.63 67.88
CA LEU A 236 -26.74 24.97 67.48
C LEU A 236 -26.89 24.15 66.19
N SER A 237 -28.03 23.48 66.00
CA SER A 237 -28.30 22.70 64.79
C SER A 237 -28.44 23.61 63.55
N VAL A 238 -29.15 24.74 63.67
CA VAL A 238 -29.29 25.73 62.60
C VAL A 238 -27.93 26.34 62.24
N SER A 239 -27.11 26.71 63.23
CA SER A 239 -25.73 27.19 62.99
C SER A 239 -24.88 26.18 62.21
N GLY A 240 -24.95 24.88 62.57
CA GLY A 240 -24.25 23.83 61.84
C GLY A 240 -24.77 23.59 60.42
N ILE A 241 -26.08 23.75 60.17
CA ILE A 241 -26.66 23.69 58.81
C ILE A 241 -26.14 24.88 57.98
N LEU A 242 -26.12 26.08 58.54
CA LEU A 242 -25.61 27.27 57.85
C LEU A 242 -24.11 27.17 57.54
N ASN A 243 -23.25 26.66 58.42
CA ASN A 243 -21.84 26.47 58.03
C ASN A 243 -21.68 25.48 56.86
N ARG A 244 -22.47 24.39 56.84
CA ARG A 244 -22.45 23.42 55.74
C ARG A 244 -22.95 23.99 54.42
N VAL A 245 -24.03 24.78 54.43
CA VAL A 245 -24.56 25.38 53.19
C VAL A 245 -23.55 26.39 52.61
N ARG A 246 -22.79 27.12 53.44
CA ARG A 246 -21.76 28.07 52.99
C ARG A 246 -20.60 27.35 52.31
N GLU A 247 -20.14 26.25 52.90
CA GLU A 247 -19.10 25.39 52.30
C GLU A 247 -19.56 24.78 50.97
N ILE A 248 -20.81 24.33 50.90
CA ILE A 248 -21.41 23.78 49.68
C ILE A 248 -21.50 24.83 48.57
N SER A 249 -21.96 26.06 48.86
CA SER A 249 -22.06 27.13 47.86
C SER A 249 -20.69 27.51 47.28
N MET A 250 -19.64 27.60 48.11
CA MET A 250 -18.28 27.85 47.62
C MET A 250 -17.75 26.69 46.75
N ARG A 251 -18.04 25.44 47.11
CA ARG A 251 -17.69 24.28 46.28
C ARG A 251 -18.45 24.28 44.95
N ILE A 252 -19.73 24.65 44.93
CA ILE A 252 -20.52 24.76 43.70
C ILE A 252 -19.93 25.82 42.77
N ALA A 253 -19.55 26.99 43.29
CA ALA A 253 -18.94 28.04 42.48
C ALA A 253 -17.62 27.59 41.82
N ASN A 254 -16.74 26.93 42.57
CA ASN A 254 -15.47 26.42 42.03
C ASN A 254 -15.69 25.33 40.97
N VAL A 255 -16.61 24.38 41.23
CA VAL A 255 -16.95 23.32 40.25
C VAL A 255 -17.58 23.93 39.00
N ALA A 256 -18.42 24.95 39.14
CA ALA A 256 -19.02 25.63 38.01
C ALA A 256 -17.96 26.33 37.13
N GLU A 257 -16.97 27.00 37.73
CA GLU A 257 -15.86 27.61 36.98
C GLU A 257 -14.99 26.57 36.27
N GLU A 258 -14.72 25.43 36.91
CA GLU A 258 -14.01 24.31 36.29
C GLU A 258 -14.78 23.73 35.09
N VAL A 259 -16.10 23.49 35.24
CA VAL A 259 -16.95 23.00 34.14
C VAL A 259 -17.05 24.01 33.00
N ALA A 260 -17.09 25.32 33.28
CA ALA A 260 -17.05 26.36 32.25
C ALA A 260 -15.73 26.34 31.46
N SER A 261 -14.61 26.11 32.14
CA SER A 261 -13.28 26.00 31.51
C SER A 261 -13.18 24.75 30.65
N GLU A 262 -13.63 23.59 31.15
CA GLU A 262 -13.66 22.34 30.39
C GLU A 262 -14.62 22.42 29.19
N SER A 263 -15.80 23.04 29.36
CA SER A 263 -16.73 23.32 28.27
C SER A 263 -16.11 24.17 27.16
N LYS A 264 -15.29 25.17 27.50
CA LYS A 264 -14.56 25.97 26.53
C LYS A 264 -13.54 25.12 25.75
N LYS A 265 -12.79 24.25 26.44
CA LYS A 265 -11.86 23.31 25.78
C LYS A 265 -12.58 22.37 24.82
N VAL A 266 -13.80 21.92 25.14
CA VAL A 266 -14.63 21.13 24.21
C VAL A 266 -14.94 21.93 22.95
N VAL A 267 -15.38 23.19 23.07
CA VAL A 267 -15.64 24.05 21.89
C VAL A 267 -14.38 24.27 21.05
N ASP A 268 -13.24 24.56 21.68
CA ASP A 268 -11.97 24.73 20.95
C ASP A 268 -11.55 23.40 20.27
N GLY A 269 -11.78 22.26 20.93
CA GLY A 269 -11.59 20.91 20.38
C GLY A 269 -12.45 20.64 19.14
N THR A 270 -13.70 21.11 19.11
CA THR A 270 -14.57 20.94 17.93
C THR A 270 -14.05 21.63 16.66
N VAL A 271 -13.27 22.71 16.80
CA VAL A 271 -12.62 23.38 15.66
C VAL A 271 -11.52 22.49 15.08
N LEU A 272 -10.67 21.93 15.95
CA LEU A 272 -9.60 21.02 15.55
C LEU A 272 -10.15 19.72 14.94
N GLU A 273 -11.24 19.18 15.49
CA GLU A 273 -11.94 18.02 14.89
C GLU A 273 -12.45 18.33 13.48
N ASN A 274 -13.01 19.51 13.25
CA ASN A 274 -13.55 19.89 11.94
C ASN A 274 -12.45 20.11 10.88
N ASP A 275 -11.30 20.64 11.29
CA ASP A 275 -10.11 20.74 10.44
C ASP A 275 -9.59 19.35 10.06
N ALA A 276 -9.46 18.44 11.04
CA ALA A 276 -9.06 17.06 10.81
C ALA A 276 -10.05 16.30 9.90
N ILE A 277 -11.36 16.55 10.03
CA ILE A 277 -12.39 15.98 9.14
C ILE A 277 -12.22 16.48 7.71
N SER A 278 -11.93 17.77 7.52
CA SER A 278 -11.70 18.35 6.19
C SER A 278 -10.46 17.76 5.53
N GLU A 279 -9.38 17.57 6.29
CA GLU A 279 -8.15 16.90 5.81
C GLU A 279 -8.39 15.43 5.46
N MET A 280 -9.18 14.70 6.27
CA MET A 280 -9.58 13.33 5.96
C MET A 280 -10.42 13.25 4.68
N SER A 281 -11.35 14.16 4.46
CA SER A 281 -12.14 14.24 3.22
C SER A 281 -11.24 14.43 2.00
N ALA A 282 -10.31 15.39 2.06
CA ALA A 282 -9.35 15.64 0.98
C ALA A 282 -8.49 14.41 0.67
N SER A 283 -8.01 13.71 1.71
CA SER A 283 -7.22 12.48 1.57
C SER A 283 -8.02 11.35 0.90
N VAL A 284 -9.31 11.22 1.19
CA VAL A 284 -10.19 10.22 0.56
C VAL A 284 -10.51 10.58 -0.90
N GLU A 285 -10.64 11.86 -1.22
CA GLU A 285 -10.77 12.32 -2.62
C GLU A 285 -9.50 12.02 -3.44
N GLU A 286 -8.32 12.31 -2.88
CA GLU A 286 -7.03 11.96 -3.50
C GLU A 286 -6.85 10.44 -3.65
N MET A 287 -7.30 9.66 -2.67
CA MET A 287 -7.32 8.20 -2.75
C MET A 287 -8.22 7.71 -3.89
N ASN A 288 -9.40 8.28 -4.07
CA ASN A 288 -10.29 7.93 -5.19
C ASN A 288 -9.68 8.27 -6.55
N ALA A 289 -8.99 9.41 -6.66
CA ALA A 289 -8.25 9.77 -7.88
C ALA A 289 -7.15 8.75 -8.17
N SER A 290 -6.36 8.38 -7.16
CA SER A 290 -5.30 7.36 -7.28
C SER A 290 -5.85 5.99 -7.66
N ILE A 291 -6.97 5.55 -7.07
CA ILE A 291 -7.66 4.30 -7.43
C ILE A 291 -8.07 4.30 -8.90
N SER A 292 -8.55 5.43 -9.43
CA SER A 292 -8.94 5.56 -10.83
C SER A 292 -7.72 5.46 -11.76
N GLU A 293 -6.62 6.14 -11.44
CA GLU A 293 -5.39 6.10 -12.23
C GLU A 293 -4.77 4.68 -12.26
N ILE A 294 -4.79 3.98 -11.12
CA ILE A 294 -4.33 2.59 -11.05
C ILE A 294 -5.26 1.68 -11.88
N ALA A 295 -6.57 1.96 -11.94
CA ALA A 295 -7.51 1.20 -12.76
C ALA A 295 -7.19 1.33 -14.25
N ASP A 296 -7.02 2.56 -14.73
CA ASP A 296 -6.66 2.85 -16.13
C ASP A 296 -5.30 2.21 -16.49
N SER A 297 -4.32 2.31 -15.58
CA SER A 297 -3.00 1.68 -15.76
C SER A 297 -3.08 0.15 -15.83
N THR A 298 -3.96 -0.47 -15.04
CA THR A 298 -4.16 -1.93 -15.01
C THR A 298 -4.85 -2.43 -16.28
N GLU A 299 -5.81 -1.66 -16.81
CA GLU A 299 -6.46 -1.94 -18.10
C GLU A 299 -5.46 -1.83 -19.27
N ALA A 300 -4.67 -0.76 -19.31
CA ALA A 300 -3.61 -0.60 -20.30
C ALA A 300 -2.58 -1.75 -20.25
N LEU A 301 -2.22 -2.20 -19.05
CA LEU A 301 -1.33 -3.35 -18.85
C LEU A 301 -1.95 -4.66 -19.37
N ALA A 302 -3.26 -4.86 -19.20
CA ALA A 302 -3.96 -6.04 -19.71
C ALA A 302 -3.96 -6.08 -21.25
N VAL A 303 -4.27 -4.94 -21.89
CA VAL A 303 -4.23 -4.80 -23.36
C VAL A 303 -2.82 -5.05 -23.90
N SER A 304 -1.81 -4.44 -23.28
CA SER A 304 -0.40 -4.64 -23.68
C SER A 304 0.05 -6.10 -23.53
N ALA A 305 -0.41 -6.80 -22.50
CA ALA A 305 -0.15 -8.23 -22.33
C ALA A 305 -0.76 -9.05 -23.49
N GLU A 306 -2.01 -8.77 -23.90
CA GLU A 306 -2.66 -9.46 -25.03
C GLU A 306 -1.93 -9.22 -26.36
N GLU A 307 -1.54 -7.98 -26.66
CA GLU A 307 -0.75 -7.65 -27.85
C GLU A 307 0.61 -8.37 -27.88
N THR A 308 1.24 -8.50 -26.71
CA THR A 308 2.52 -9.21 -26.59
C THR A 308 2.33 -10.71 -26.82
N VAL A 309 1.22 -11.32 -26.37
CA VAL A 309 0.89 -12.73 -26.69
C VAL A 309 0.73 -12.93 -28.19
N ALA A 310 0.02 -12.05 -28.89
CA ALA A 310 -0.15 -12.12 -30.33
C ALA A 310 1.22 -12.04 -31.05
N SER A 311 2.05 -11.08 -30.65
CA SER A 311 3.42 -10.91 -31.17
C SER A 311 4.30 -12.15 -30.93
N MET A 312 4.15 -12.83 -29.79
CA MET A 312 4.83 -14.10 -29.53
C MET A 312 4.35 -15.24 -30.43
N GLY A 313 3.06 -15.29 -30.80
CA GLY A 313 2.55 -16.25 -31.77
C GLY A 313 3.18 -16.08 -33.16
N GLU A 314 3.30 -14.84 -33.63
CA GLU A 314 3.99 -14.53 -34.89
C GLU A 314 5.49 -14.85 -34.82
N MET A 315 6.14 -14.58 -33.68
CA MET A 315 7.54 -14.93 -33.45
C MET A 315 7.76 -16.44 -33.55
N VAL A 316 6.91 -17.25 -32.93
CA VAL A 316 7.00 -18.72 -33.01
C VAL A 316 6.86 -19.21 -34.46
N THR A 317 5.94 -18.62 -35.22
CA THR A 317 5.75 -18.94 -36.64
C THR A 317 6.97 -18.54 -37.48
N SER A 318 7.59 -17.40 -37.17
CA SER A 318 8.82 -16.95 -37.84
C SER A 318 10.00 -17.89 -37.53
N ILE A 319 10.11 -18.34 -36.28
CA ILE A 319 11.13 -19.30 -35.84
C ILE A 319 11.00 -20.63 -36.58
N THR A 320 9.78 -21.17 -36.76
CA THR A 320 9.59 -22.41 -37.50
C THR A 320 9.93 -22.26 -38.98
N GLN A 321 9.59 -21.12 -39.59
CA GLN A 321 9.96 -20.82 -40.97
C GLN A 321 11.48 -20.70 -41.15
N ILE A 322 12.18 -19.99 -40.25
CA ILE A 322 13.65 -19.86 -40.29
C ILE A 322 14.32 -21.23 -40.15
N ASN A 323 13.82 -22.09 -39.26
CA ASN A 323 14.33 -23.46 -39.13
C ASN A 323 14.16 -24.26 -40.42
N GLY A 324 13.00 -24.16 -41.09
CA GLY A 324 12.78 -24.77 -42.40
C GLY A 324 13.76 -24.27 -43.45
N SER A 325 13.89 -22.95 -43.61
CA SER A 325 14.84 -22.35 -44.56
C SER A 325 16.29 -22.70 -44.26
N THR A 326 16.67 -22.85 -42.99
CA THR A 326 18.03 -23.24 -42.59
C THR A 326 18.31 -24.71 -42.92
N GLN A 327 17.30 -25.57 -42.81
CA GLN A 327 17.39 -26.96 -43.25
C GLN A 327 17.57 -27.05 -44.77
N ASP A 328 16.76 -26.31 -45.53
CA ASP A 328 16.87 -26.24 -46.99
C ASP A 328 18.24 -25.71 -47.43
N LEU A 329 18.75 -24.67 -46.74
CA LEU A 329 20.09 -24.14 -46.96
C LEU A 329 21.17 -25.20 -46.72
N SER A 330 21.04 -26.01 -45.66
CA SER A 330 22.01 -27.07 -45.35
C SER A 330 22.06 -28.12 -46.47
N VAL A 331 20.90 -28.53 -47.00
CA VAL A 331 20.81 -29.44 -48.15
C VAL A 331 21.42 -28.82 -49.40
N ALA A 332 21.15 -27.53 -49.66
CA ALA A 332 21.72 -26.81 -50.80
C ALA A 332 23.26 -26.71 -50.70
N VAL A 333 23.80 -26.50 -49.49
CA VAL A 333 25.24 -26.48 -49.21
C VAL A 333 25.89 -27.84 -49.49
N GLU A 334 25.29 -28.94 -49.02
CA GLU A 334 25.79 -30.30 -49.32
C GLU A 334 25.82 -30.59 -50.84
N SER A 335 24.73 -30.26 -51.55
CA SER A 335 24.65 -30.41 -53.00
C SER A 335 25.69 -29.57 -53.74
N THR A 336 25.93 -28.34 -53.26
CA THR A 336 26.95 -27.44 -53.80
C THR A 336 28.35 -28.00 -53.56
N SER A 337 28.65 -28.53 -52.37
CA SER A 337 29.93 -29.20 -52.08
C SER A 337 30.19 -30.37 -53.01
N ALA A 338 29.21 -31.25 -53.22
CA ALA A 338 29.33 -32.36 -54.16
C ALA A 338 29.61 -31.88 -55.60
N SER A 339 28.94 -30.81 -56.03
CA SER A 339 29.17 -30.19 -57.33
C SER A 339 30.59 -29.61 -57.47
N ILE A 340 31.13 -29.03 -56.40
CA ILE A 340 32.49 -28.49 -56.37
C ILE A 340 33.54 -29.61 -56.45
N GLU A 341 33.33 -30.73 -55.74
CA GLU A 341 34.20 -31.90 -55.84
C GLU A 341 34.23 -32.46 -57.27
N GLN A 342 33.06 -32.58 -57.90
CA GLN A 342 32.95 -33.00 -59.29
C GLN A 342 33.66 -32.02 -60.24
N LEU A 343 33.46 -30.71 -60.08
CA LEU A 343 34.16 -29.69 -60.87
C LEU A 343 35.68 -29.78 -60.69
N SER A 344 36.16 -30.06 -59.48
CA SER A 344 37.60 -30.23 -59.23
C SER A 344 38.16 -31.44 -59.97
N ALA A 345 37.42 -32.54 -60.01
CA ALA A 345 37.78 -33.72 -60.81
C ALA A 345 37.83 -33.40 -62.31
N THR A 346 36.80 -32.72 -62.84
CA THR A 346 36.73 -32.34 -64.26
C THR A 346 37.86 -31.38 -64.64
N ILE A 347 38.22 -30.42 -63.80
CA ILE A 347 39.34 -29.50 -64.08
C ILE A 347 40.68 -30.24 -64.13
N LYS A 348 40.90 -31.23 -63.26
CA LYS A 348 42.09 -32.10 -63.32
C LYS A 348 42.12 -32.89 -64.63
N GLU A 349 40.98 -33.39 -65.09
CA GLU A 349 40.85 -34.12 -66.35
C GLU A 349 41.12 -33.21 -67.57
N VAL A 350 40.58 -31.99 -67.58
CA VAL A 350 40.87 -30.99 -68.63
C VAL A 350 42.36 -30.64 -68.65
N ALA A 351 43.00 -30.48 -67.49
CA ALA A 351 44.44 -30.24 -67.39
C ALA A 351 45.24 -31.36 -68.05
N LYS A 352 44.87 -32.61 -67.75
CA LYS A 352 45.50 -33.80 -68.29
C LYS A 352 45.32 -33.86 -69.81
N ASN A 353 44.09 -33.69 -70.31
CA ASN A 353 43.79 -33.71 -71.74
C ASN A 353 44.54 -32.61 -72.51
N ALA A 354 44.68 -31.42 -71.92
CA ALA A 354 45.48 -30.34 -72.50
C ALA A 354 46.97 -30.72 -72.61
N SER A 355 47.52 -31.37 -71.57
CA SER A 355 48.90 -31.87 -71.60
C SER A 355 49.10 -32.95 -72.67
N GLU A 356 48.16 -33.89 -72.80
CA GLU A 356 48.21 -34.94 -73.84
C GLU A 356 48.10 -34.34 -75.25
N LEU A 357 47.22 -33.35 -75.44
CA LEU A 357 47.08 -32.62 -76.69
C LEU A 357 48.35 -31.85 -77.05
N GLY A 358 49.03 -31.26 -76.07
CA GLY A 358 50.33 -30.62 -76.25
C GLY A 358 51.38 -31.59 -76.78
N GLY A 359 51.49 -32.78 -76.15
CA GLY A 359 52.42 -33.83 -76.60
C GLY A 359 52.12 -34.31 -78.03
N ALA A 360 50.84 -34.54 -78.37
CA ALA A 360 50.44 -34.93 -79.71
C ALA A 360 50.75 -33.86 -80.78
N ALA A 361 50.63 -32.58 -80.42
CA ALA A 361 50.99 -31.47 -81.30
C ALA A 361 52.51 -31.40 -81.54
N GLU A 362 53.33 -31.61 -80.51
CA GLU A 362 54.80 -31.68 -80.65
C GLU A 362 55.27 -32.87 -81.51
N GLU A 363 54.63 -34.04 -81.34
CA GLU A 363 54.90 -35.22 -82.16
C GLU A 363 54.51 -34.96 -83.63
N THR A 364 53.35 -34.35 -83.87
CA THR A 364 52.91 -33.96 -85.22
C THR A 364 53.87 -32.93 -85.85
N GLN A 365 54.36 -31.97 -85.07
CA GLN A 365 55.35 -30.99 -85.50
C GLN A 365 56.65 -31.66 -85.95
N SER A 366 57.10 -32.68 -85.20
CA SER A 366 58.29 -33.47 -85.54
C SER A 366 58.10 -34.26 -86.85
N ALA A 367 56.95 -34.93 -87.01
CA ALA A 367 56.61 -35.63 -88.26
C ALA A 367 56.53 -34.69 -89.47
N ILE A 368 56.02 -33.47 -89.28
CA ILE A 368 55.99 -32.43 -90.31
C ILE A 368 57.39 -32.00 -90.76
N MET A 369 58.36 -31.90 -89.84
CA MET A 369 59.74 -31.60 -90.20
C MET A 369 60.35 -32.70 -91.08
N GLU A 370 60.08 -33.97 -90.75
CA GLU A 370 60.53 -35.12 -91.54
C GLU A 370 59.88 -35.17 -92.93
N ILE A 371 58.57 -34.90 -93.02
CA ILE A 371 57.86 -34.79 -94.30
C ILE A 371 58.44 -33.64 -95.12
N SER A 372 58.70 -32.48 -94.52
CA SER A 372 59.28 -31.33 -95.23
C SER A 372 60.65 -31.66 -95.83
N SER A 373 61.47 -32.43 -95.10
CA SER A 373 62.75 -32.94 -95.62
C SER A 373 62.54 -33.92 -96.78
N SER A 374 61.61 -34.85 -96.64
CA SER A 374 61.30 -35.85 -97.66
C SER A 374 60.77 -35.22 -98.96
N VAL A 375 59.89 -34.21 -98.85
CA VAL A 375 59.36 -33.47 -100.00
C VAL A 375 60.48 -32.77 -100.78
N LYS A 376 61.46 -32.17 -100.08
CA LYS A 376 62.65 -31.58 -100.73
C LYS A 376 63.49 -32.63 -101.45
N GLU A 377 63.66 -33.82 -100.88
CA GLU A 377 64.39 -34.89 -101.55
C GLU A 377 63.67 -35.35 -102.82
N VAL A 378 62.34 -35.56 -102.76
CA VAL A 378 61.54 -35.94 -103.94
C VAL A 378 61.58 -34.87 -105.02
N GLU A 379 61.50 -33.58 -104.65
CA GLU A 379 61.66 -32.45 -105.59
C GLU A 379 63.01 -32.54 -106.32
N GLN A 380 64.11 -32.74 -105.58
CA GLN A 380 65.44 -32.88 -106.16
C GLN A 380 65.52 -34.08 -107.11
N ARG A 381 65.01 -35.26 -106.69
CA ARG A 381 65.00 -36.47 -107.52
C ARG A 381 64.20 -36.29 -108.80
N ALA A 382 63.05 -35.62 -108.74
CA ALA A 382 62.23 -35.33 -109.91
C ALA A 382 62.98 -34.42 -110.90
N ARG A 383 63.67 -33.38 -110.41
CA ARG A 383 64.51 -32.51 -111.25
C ARG A 383 65.65 -33.28 -111.93
N GLU A 384 66.36 -34.11 -111.17
CA GLU A 384 67.43 -34.97 -111.71
C GLU A 384 66.89 -35.92 -112.79
N SER A 385 65.72 -36.54 -112.56
CA SER A 385 65.11 -37.44 -113.53
C SER A 385 64.65 -36.72 -114.80
N SER A 386 64.07 -35.52 -114.70
CA SER A 386 63.69 -34.71 -115.86
C SER A 386 64.90 -34.35 -116.73
N LEU A 387 66.00 -33.91 -116.09
CA LEU A 387 67.26 -33.61 -116.78
C LEU A 387 67.83 -34.84 -117.50
N LEU A 388 67.84 -36.00 -116.84
CA LEU A 388 68.33 -37.25 -117.42
C LEU A 388 67.47 -37.70 -118.60
N SER A 389 66.14 -37.65 -118.47
CA SER A 389 65.21 -37.95 -119.55
C SER A 389 65.37 -36.99 -120.74
N GLY A 390 65.61 -35.70 -120.50
CA GLY A 390 65.93 -34.74 -121.55
C GLY A 390 67.22 -35.10 -122.31
N LYS A 391 68.25 -35.55 -121.57
CA LYS A 391 69.50 -36.01 -122.16
C LYS A 391 69.32 -37.29 -122.99
N VAL A 392 68.65 -38.31 -122.46
CA VAL A 392 68.36 -39.57 -123.18
C VAL A 392 67.57 -39.29 -124.46
N ASN A 393 66.57 -38.41 -124.40
CA ASN A 393 65.80 -38.01 -125.58
C ASN A 393 66.71 -37.34 -126.63
N THR A 394 67.57 -36.42 -126.20
CA THR A 394 68.52 -35.73 -127.09
C THR A 394 69.49 -36.71 -127.72
N ASP A 395 70.12 -37.59 -126.94
CA ASP A 395 71.11 -38.58 -127.42
C ASP A 395 70.46 -39.58 -128.39
N ALA A 396 69.27 -40.10 -128.06
CA ALA A 396 68.54 -41.03 -128.93
C ALA A 396 68.11 -40.38 -130.25
N THR A 397 67.62 -39.14 -130.22
CA THR A 397 67.15 -38.41 -131.41
C THR A 397 68.30 -37.92 -132.29
N THR A 398 69.37 -37.40 -131.70
CA THR A 398 70.46 -36.76 -132.45
C THR A 398 71.57 -37.74 -132.85
N LEU A 399 72.02 -38.59 -131.93
CA LEU A 399 73.12 -39.52 -132.18
C LEU A 399 72.61 -40.89 -132.63
N GLY A 400 71.63 -41.44 -131.90
CA GLY A 400 71.07 -42.77 -132.15
C GLY A 400 70.40 -42.88 -133.52
N MET A 401 69.39 -42.05 -133.78
CA MET A 401 68.68 -42.04 -135.06
C MET A 401 69.58 -41.69 -136.24
N ALA A 402 70.53 -40.74 -136.08
CA ALA A 402 71.47 -40.40 -137.14
C ALA A 402 72.40 -41.57 -137.50
N SER A 403 72.86 -42.34 -136.50
CA SER A 403 73.70 -43.52 -136.71
C SER A 403 72.94 -44.64 -137.42
N ILE A 404 71.68 -44.85 -137.05
CA ILE A 404 70.78 -45.78 -137.74
C ILE A 404 70.51 -45.33 -139.18
N GLY A 405 70.30 -44.03 -139.42
CA GLY A 405 70.15 -43.48 -140.77
C GLY A 405 71.35 -43.79 -141.65
N LYS A 406 72.58 -43.55 -141.14
CA LYS A 406 73.82 -43.92 -141.85
C LYS A 406 73.93 -45.42 -142.11
N ALA A 407 73.51 -46.28 -141.17
CA ALA A 407 73.51 -47.73 -141.36
C ALA A 407 72.52 -48.18 -142.44
N ILE A 408 71.32 -47.58 -142.50
CA ILE A 408 70.34 -47.82 -143.57
C ILE A 408 70.92 -47.43 -144.93
N ASP A 409 71.56 -46.27 -145.03
CA ASP A 409 72.17 -45.81 -146.28
C ASP A 409 73.34 -46.71 -146.68
N GLY A 410 74.19 -47.11 -145.74
CA GLY A 410 75.25 -48.11 -146.00
C GLY A 410 74.69 -49.46 -146.49
N MET A 411 73.57 -49.93 -145.95
CA MET A 411 72.90 -51.14 -146.45
C MET A 411 72.34 -50.97 -147.88
N LYS A 412 71.91 -49.75 -148.28
CA LYS A 412 71.51 -49.46 -149.67
C LYS A 412 72.71 -49.54 -150.61
N GLU A 413 73.84 -48.99 -150.20
CA GLU A 413 75.08 -49.05 -150.99
C GLU A 413 75.57 -50.48 -151.16
N ILE A 414 75.58 -51.28 -150.08
CA ILE A 414 75.95 -52.70 -150.14
C ILE A 414 74.98 -53.46 -151.05
N LYS A 415 73.67 -53.24 -150.93
CA LYS A 415 72.68 -53.87 -151.80
C LYS A 415 73.00 -53.59 -153.28
N ALA A 416 73.21 -52.32 -153.64
CA ALA A 416 73.52 -51.93 -155.00
C ALA A 416 74.85 -52.55 -155.50
N SER A 417 75.86 -52.63 -154.64
CA SER A 417 77.14 -53.27 -154.95
C SER A 417 77.00 -54.77 -155.22
N VAL A 418 76.24 -55.49 -154.39
CA VAL A 418 75.97 -56.93 -154.56
C VAL A 418 75.14 -57.18 -155.83
N GLU A 419 74.11 -56.37 -156.11
CA GLU A 419 73.31 -56.47 -157.34
C GLU A 419 74.16 -56.24 -158.60
N ASN A 420 75.04 -55.23 -158.59
CA ASN A 420 75.96 -54.97 -159.69
C ASN A 420 76.96 -56.11 -159.88
N THR A 421 77.54 -56.64 -158.79
CA THR A 421 78.48 -57.75 -158.83
C THR A 421 77.83 -59.02 -159.37
N ALA A 422 76.62 -59.35 -158.91
CA ALA A 422 75.81 -60.43 -159.47
C ALA A 422 75.56 -60.24 -160.98
N GLY A 423 75.32 -59.01 -161.42
CA GLY A 423 75.17 -58.66 -162.83
C GLY A 423 76.44 -58.92 -163.66
N TYR A 424 77.62 -58.55 -163.17
CA TYR A 424 78.89 -58.83 -163.85
C TYR A 424 79.20 -60.32 -163.92
N ILE A 425 78.94 -61.06 -162.84
CA ILE A 425 79.14 -62.51 -162.77
C ILE A 425 78.20 -63.23 -163.75
N ARG A 426 76.92 -62.84 -163.84
CA ARG A 426 76.00 -63.39 -164.84
C ARG A 426 76.48 -63.14 -166.28
N LYS A 427 77.02 -61.95 -166.57
CA LYS A 427 77.63 -61.66 -167.88
C LYS A 427 78.85 -62.53 -168.15
N LEU A 428 79.70 -62.77 -167.14
CA LEU A 428 80.83 -63.67 -167.25
C LEU A 428 80.38 -65.11 -167.53
N GLY A 429 79.33 -65.58 -166.84
CA GLY A 429 78.71 -66.88 -167.09
C GLY A 429 78.26 -67.05 -168.54
N GLY A 430 77.54 -66.06 -169.08
CA GLY A 430 77.13 -66.08 -170.50
C GLY A 430 78.32 -66.11 -171.47
N ARG A 431 79.39 -65.34 -171.21
CA ARG A 431 80.60 -65.37 -172.06
C ARG A 431 81.34 -66.70 -171.96
N SER A 432 81.39 -67.33 -170.78
CA SER A 432 81.97 -68.65 -170.61
C SER A 432 81.16 -69.75 -171.31
N GLU A 433 79.83 -69.59 -171.40
CA GLU A 433 78.96 -70.48 -172.19
C GLU A 433 79.24 -70.34 -173.69
N GLU A 434 79.36 -69.11 -174.20
CA GLU A 434 79.75 -68.85 -175.59
C GLU A 434 81.13 -69.45 -175.92
N ILE A 435 82.12 -69.31 -175.04
CA ILE A 435 83.45 -69.92 -175.24
C ILE A 435 83.35 -71.45 -175.26
N GLY A 436 82.56 -72.05 -174.37
CA GLY A 436 82.33 -73.50 -174.38
C GLY A 436 81.75 -73.99 -175.72
N GLN A 437 80.81 -73.25 -176.31
CA GLN A 437 80.27 -73.55 -177.64
C GLN A 437 81.34 -73.44 -178.74
N ILE A 438 82.22 -72.43 -178.67
CA ILE A 438 83.33 -72.26 -179.63
C ILE A 438 84.31 -73.43 -179.53
N LEU A 439 84.65 -73.88 -178.31
CA LEU A 439 85.58 -74.99 -178.11
C LEU A 439 85.05 -76.29 -178.72
N ASN A 440 83.74 -76.57 -178.59
CA ASN A 440 83.13 -77.73 -179.25
C ASN A 440 83.31 -77.68 -180.78
N VAL A 441 83.16 -76.49 -181.39
CA VAL A 441 83.39 -76.31 -182.83
C VAL A 441 84.87 -76.49 -183.20
N ILE A 442 85.80 -76.02 -182.36
CA ILE A 442 87.24 -76.19 -182.58
C ILE A 442 87.60 -77.68 -182.52
N ASP A 443 87.07 -78.41 -181.54
CA ASP A 443 87.32 -79.84 -181.36
C ASP A 443 86.83 -80.64 -182.58
N GLU A 444 85.62 -80.32 -183.09
CA GLU A 444 85.09 -80.86 -184.34
C GLU A 444 85.99 -80.56 -185.56
N ILE A 445 86.53 -79.35 -185.66
CA ILE A 445 87.44 -78.96 -186.75
C ILE A 445 88.78 -79.71 -186.62
N THR A 446 89.31 -79.87 -185.41
CA THR A 446 90.56 -80.60 -185.20
C THR A 446 90.42 -82.07 -185.55
N ASP A 447 89.31 -82.72 -185.22
CA ASP A 447 88.99 -84.09 -185.63
C ASP A 447 88.95 -84.22 -187.16
N GLN A 448 88.29 -83.29 -187.84
CA GLN A 448 88.28 -83.25 -189.31
C GLN A 448 89.69 -83.06 -189.89
N THR A 449 90.49 -82.21 -189.25
CA THR A 449 91.87 -81.91 -189.67
C THR A 449 92.78 -83.13 -189.49
N ALA A 450 92.64 -83.87 -188.37
CA ALA A 450 93.37 -85.12 -188.13
C ALA A 450 93.02 -86.21 -189.16
N LEU A 451 91.74 -86.31 -189.55
CA LEU A 451 91.27 -87.22 -190.59
C LEU A 451 91.79 -86.84 -191.99
N LEU A 452 91.78 -85.55 -192.33
CA LEU A 452 92.35 -85.05 -193.58
C LEU A 452 93.86 -85.29 -193.66
N ALA A 453 94.56 -85.05 -192.56
CA ALA A 453 95.99 -85.30 -192.43
C ALA A 453 96.32 -86.80 -192.53
N LEU A 454 95.52 -87.66 -191.90
CA LEU A 454 95.66 -89.12 -192.03
C LEU A 454 95.46 -89.57 -193.48
N ASN A 455 94.43 -89.07 -194.16
CA ASN A 455 94.19 -89.37 -195.57
C ASN A 455 95.34 -88.88 -196.46
N ALA A 456 95.89 -87.70 -196.17
CA ALA A 456 97.06 -87.18 -196.88
C ALA A 456 98.33 -88.01 -196.62
N ALA A 457 98.55 -88.50 -195.40
CA ALA A 457 99.66 -89.37 -195.04
C ALA A 457 99.56 -90.74 -195.74
N ILE A 458 98.35 -91.31 -195.84
CA ILE A 458 98.08 -92.55 -196.59
C ILE A 458 98.41 -92.37 -198.08
N LEU A 459 97.92 -91.29 -198.71
CA LEU A 459 98.19 -91.00 -200.12
C LEU A 459 99.68 -90.74 -200.38
N ALA A 460 100.37 -90.06 -199.45
CA ALA A 460 101.80 -89.82 -199.53
C ALA A 460 102.63 -91.13 -199.41
N ALA A 461 102.24 -92.05 -198.53
CA ALA A 461 102.85 -93.38 -198.45
C ALA A 461 102.63 -94.20 -199.74
N GLN A 462 101.49 -94.01 -200.41
CA GLN A 462 101.14 -94.70 -201.65
C GLN A 462 101.93 -94.22 -202.87
N ALA A 463 102.40 -92.96 -202.86
CA ALA A 463 103.23 -92.37 -203.92
C ALA A 463 104.73 -92.80 -203.87
N GLY A 464 105.11 -93.67 -202.93
CA GLY A 464 106.46 -94.26 -202.85
C GLY A 464 107.58 -93.23 -202.67
N GLU A 465 108.72 -93.41 -203.35
CA GLU A 465 109.91 -92.54 -203.23
C GLU A 465 109.62 -91.04 -203.49
N HIS A 466 108.60 -90.71 -204.29
CA HIS A 466 108.20 -89.32 -204.57
C HIS A 466 107.30 -88.68 -203.49
N GLY A 467 106.71 -89.46 -202.58
CA GLY A 467 105.76 -88.99 -201.57
C GLY A 467 106.35 -88.71 -200.18
N LYS A 468 107.63 -89.07 -199.95
CA LYS A 468 108.29 -88.95 -198.63
C LYS A 468 108.21 -87.55 -198.02
N GLY A 469 108.38 -86.48 -198.81
CA GLY A 469 108.29 -85.12 -198.30
C GLY A 469 106.87 -84.72 -197.87
N PHE A 470 105.84 -85.26 -198.52
CA PHE A 470 104.44 -84.96 -198.23
C PHE A 470 103.92 -85.74 -197.01
N SER A 471 104.39 -86.98 -196.81
CA SER A 471 104.02 -87.81 -195.66
C SER A 471 104.46 -87.16 -194.34
N VAL A 472 105.66 -86.56 -194.32
CA VAL A 472 106.17 -85.87 -193.13
C VAL A 472 105.30 -84.66 -192.78
N VAL A 473 104.84 -83.90 -193.77
CA VAL A 473 103.94 -82.74 -193.54
C VAL A 473 102.57 -83.21 -193.05
N ALA A 474 102.03 -84.29 -193.61
CA ALA A 474 100.75 -84.84 -193.20
C ALA A 474 100.79 -85.42 -191.77
N ASP A 475 101.85 -86.15 -191.40
CA ASP A 475 102.06 -86.61 -190.02
C ASP A 475 102.24 -85.43 -189.05
N GLU A 476 102.90 -84.35 -189.46
CA GLU A 476 103.04 -83.13 -188.65
C GLU A 476 101.69 -82.41 -188.45
N ILE A 477 100.84 -82.33 -189.48
CA ILE A 477 99.49 -81.74 -189.36
C ILE A 477 98.61 -82.62 -188.47
N LYS A 478 98.71 -83.95 -188.57
CA LYS A 478 97.97 -84.85 -187.68
C LYS A 478 98.41 -84.67 -186.23
N ASN A 479 99.72 -84.67 -185.97
CA ASN A 479 100.25 -84.38 -184.63
C ASN A 479 99.79 -83.02 -184.12
N LEU A 480 99.74 -82.00 -184.99
CA LEU A 480 99.25 -80.68 -184.62
C LEU A 480 97.75 -80.70 -184.29
N ALA A 481 96.93 -81.42 -185.07
CA ALA A 481 95.51 -81.58 -184.82
C ALA A 481 95.24 -82.35 -183.52
N ASP A 482 95.93 -83.47 -183.28
CA ASP A 482 95.85 -84.26 -182.04
C ASP A 482 96.24 -83.39 -180.83
N ARG A 483 97.33 -82.60 -180.93
CA ARG A 483 97.72 -81.64 -179.88
C ARG A 483 96.70 -80.53 -179.68
N THR A 484 96.04 -80.07 -180.74
CA THR A 484 95.03 -79.00 -180.68
C THR A 484 93.74 -79.52 -180.07
N SER A 485 93.29 -80.75 -180.38
CA SER A 485 92.14 -81.39 -179.75
C SER A 485 92.38 -81.60 -178.26
N VAL A 486 93.52 -82.18 -177.86
CA VAL A 486 93.89 -82.33 -176.43
C VAL A 486 93.88 -80.97 -175.71
N SER A 487 94.47 -79.93 -176.31
CA SER A 487 94.47 -78.58 -175.73
C SER A 487 93.05 -77.98 -175.66
N THR A 488 92.20 -78.25 -176.65
CA THR A 488 90.81 -77.77 -176.70
C THR A 488 89.96 -78.45 -175.62
N GLN A 489 90.18 -79.74 -175.38
CA GLN A 489 89.54 -80.49 -174.31
C GLN A 489 89.99 -80.03 -172.92
N GLU A 490 91.29 -79.78 -172.72
CA GLU A 490 91.81 -79.17 -171.48
C GLU A 490 91.20 -77.78 -171.22
N ILE A 491 91.08 -76.93 -172.26
CA ILE A 491 90.39 -75.63 -172.13
C ILE A 491 88.90 -75.84 -171.88
N GLY A 492 88.27 -76.85 -172.48
CA GLY A 492 86.87 -77.22 -172.24
C GLY A 492 86.61 -77.57 -170.78
N GLU A 493 87.45 -78.41 -170.17
CA GLU A 493 87.40 -78.72 -168.74
C GLU A 493 87.58 -77.47 -167.87
N LEU A 494 88.52 -76.58 -168.22
CA LEU A 494 88.70 -75.30 -167.52
C LEU A 494 87.47 -74.40 -167.63
N ILE A 495 86.85 -74.31 -168.80
CA ILE A 495 85.64 -73.50 -169.01
C ILE A 495 84.45 -74.09 -168.25
N GLN A 496 84.31 -75.41 -168.21
CA GLN A 496 83.28 -76.08 -167.43
C GLN A 496 83.48 -75.81 -165.92
N ALA A 497 84.73 -75.85 -165.44
CA ALA A 497 85.05 -75.44 -164.07
C ALA A 497 84.70 -73.98 -163.80
N VAL A 498 85.04 -73.05 -164.72
CA VAL A 498 84.66 -71.63 -164.61
C VAL A 498 83.14 -71.43 -164.59
N GLN A 499 82.39 -72.17 -165.41
CA GLN A 499 80.91 -72.12 -165.41
C GLN A 499 80.34 -72.58 -164.05
N GLN A 500 80.89 -73.65 -163.48
CA GLN A 500 80.50 -74.14 -162.15
C GLN A 500 80.84 -73.12 -161.04
N GLU A 501 82.03 -72.51 -161.08
CA GLU A 501 82.42 -71.45 -160.15
C GLU A 501 81.53 -70.21 -160.27
N VAL A 502 81.15 -69.81 -161.49
CA VAL A 502 80.21 -68.71 -161.74
C VAL A 502 78.83 -69.02 -161.16
N ALA A 503 78.32 -70.25 -161.34
CA ALA A 503 77.05 -70.66 -160.75
C ALA A 503 77.08 -70.56 -159.21
N GLY A 504 78.13 -71.06 -158.58
CA GLY A 504 78.34 -70.93 -157.13
C GLY A 504 78.47 -69.46 -156.68
N ALA A 505 79.12 -68.62 -157.47
CA ALA A 505 79.25 -67.19 -157.17
C ALA A 505 77.91 -66.45 -157.30
N VAL A 506 77.04 -66.80 -158.25
CA VAL A 506 75.67 -66.24 -158.34
C VAL A 506 74.84 -66.65 -157.12
N GLU A 507 74.88 -67.92 -156.72
CA GLU A 507 74.18 -68.39 -155.51
C GLU A 507 74.67 -67.66 -154.24
N ALA A 508 75.98 -67.48 -154.10
CA ALA A 508 76.56 -66.71 -153.00
C ALA A 508 76.10 -65.23 -153.00
N MET A 509 75.94 -64.62 -154.19
CA MET A 509 75.42 -63.25 -154.30
C MET A 509 73.92 -63.17 -153.95
N GLU A 510 73.12 -64.17 -154.30
CA GLU A 510 71.69 -64.23 -153.91
C GLU A 510 71.54 -64.38 -152.38
N LEU A 511 72.35 -65.23 -151.75
CA LEU A 511 72.46 -65.31 -150.29
C LEU A 511 72.94 -63.98 -149.68
N GLY A 512 73.86 -63.28 -150.35
CA GLY A 512 74.31 -61.94 -150.00
C GLY A 512 73.17 -60.93 -149.99
N LEU A 513 72.34 -60.89 -151.05
CA LEU A 513 71.17 -60.01 -151.12
C LEU A 513 70.15 -60.28 -150.01
N LYS A 514 69.90 -61.56 -149.71
CA LYS A 514 69.03 -61.96 -148.59
C LYS A 514 69.58 -61.52 -147.23
N SER A 515 70.90 -61.56 -147.06
CA SER A 515 71.58 -61.10 -145.84
C SER A 515 71.47 -59.57 -145.69
N VAL A 516 71.64 -58.82 -146.78
CA VAL A 516 71.46 -57.35 -146.79
C VAL A 516 70.00 -56.97 -146.51
N GLN A 517 69.01 -57.67 -147.07
CA GLN A 517 67.60 -57.47 -146.74
C GLN A 517 67.31 -57.71 -145.25
N THR A 518 67.94 -58.73 -144.67
CA THR A 518 67.87 -58.99 -143.22
C THR A 518 68.51 -57.83 -142.43
N GLY A 519 69.65 -57.31 -142.90
CA GLY A 519 70.30 -56.11 -142.35
C GLY A 519 69.40 -54.87 -142.36
N PHE A 520 68.66 -54.64 -143.45
CA PHE A 520 67.64 -53.57 -143.52
C PHE A 520 66.56 -53.75 -142.45
N LYS A 521 66.02 -54.95 -142.30
CA LYS A 521 64.98 -55.25 -141.31
C LYS A 521 65.49 -54.97 -139.89
N VAL A 522 66.65 -55.52 -139.51
CA VAL A 522 67.23 -55.33 -138.18
C VAL A 522 67.51 -53.85 -137.89
N THR A 523 68.01 -53.11 -138.87
CA THR A 523 68.28 -51.67 -138.73
C THR A 523 66.99 -50.85 -138.60
N GLY A 524 65.92 -51.26 -139.31
CA GLY A 524 64.58 -50.69 -139.17
C GLY A 524 63.96 -50.96 -137.79
N ASP A 525 64.05 -52.20 -137.31
CA ASP A 525 63.58 -52.60 -135.98
C ASP A 525 64.31 -51.81 -134.87
N ALA A 526 65.62 -51.58 -135.04
CA ALA A 526 66.41 -50.72 -134.15
C ALA A 526 65.97 -49.25 -134.20
N ALA A 527 65.57 -48.74 -135.38
CA ALA A 527 65.00 -47.41 -135.52
C ALA A 527 63.69 -47.26 -134.74
N ASP A 528 62.81 -48.26 -134.84
CA ASP A 528 61.55 -48.28 -134.10
C ASP A 528 61.76 -48.39 -132.59
N ALA A 529 62.73 -49.19 -132.15
CA ALA A 529 63.10 -49.29 -130.73
C ALA A 529 63.56 -47.94 -130.16
N LEU A 530 64.43 -47.22 -130.88
CA LEU A 530 64.89 -45.89 -130.46
C LEU A 530 63.77 -44.84 -130.49
N ARG A 531 62.84 -44.89 -131.46
CA ARG A 531 61.63 -44.03 -131.44
C ARG A 531 60.79 -44.26 -130.19
N LYS A 532 60.60 -45.52 -129.79
CA LYS A 532 59.90 -45.86 -128.54
C LYS A 532 60.66 -45.33 -127.32
N ILE A 533 61.98 -45.41 -127.29
CA ILE A 533 62.81 -44.84 -126.20
C ILE A 533 62.62 -43.32 -126.11
N VAL A 534 62.60 -42.60 -127.23
CA VAL A 534 62.34 -41.15 -127.27
C VAL A 534 60.97 -40.81 -126.67
N GLU A 535 59.93 -41.52 -127.10
CA GLU A 535 58.57 -41.32 -126.58
C GLU A 535 58.49 -41.63 -125.07
N SER A 536 59.03 -42.77 -124.63
CA SER A 536 59.09 -43.11 -123.21
C SER A 536 59.89 -42.09 -122.39
N SER A 537 61.00 -41.58 -122.92
CA SER A 537 61.82 -40.57 -122.24
C SER A 537 61.07 -39.24 -122.11
N LYS A 538 60.31 -38.85 -123.13
CA LYS A 538 59.43 -37.68 -123.06
C LYS A 538 58.36 -37.85 -121.98
N GLN A 539 57.68 -39.01 -121.96
CA GLN A 539 56.69 -39.32 -120.93
C GLN A 539 57.29 -39.29 -119.51
N SER A 540 58.51 -39.80 -119.32
CA SER A 540 59.22 -39.71 -118.04
C SER A 540 59.55 -38.27 -117.62
N SER A 541 59.93 -37.42 -118.58
CA SER A 541 60.15 -35.98 -118.31
C SER A 541 58.87 -35.26 -117.90
N ASP A 542 57.76 -35.53 -118.61
CA ASP A 542 56.45 -34.93 -118.29
C ASP A 542 55.95 -35.38 -116.91
N MET A 543 56.14 -36.67 -116.57
CA MET A 543 55.84 -37.21 -115.24
C MET A 543 56.68 -36.53 -114.15
N SER A 544 57.97 -36.34 -114.39
CA SER A 544 58.87 -35.67 -113.45
C SER A 544 58.46 -34.22 -113.18
N ALA A 545 58.04 -33.48 -114.22
CA ALA A 545 57.50 -32.13 -114.08
C ALA A 545 56.16 -32.10 -113.31
N ALA A 546 55.32 -33.14 -113.46
CA ALA A 546 54.12 -33.28 -112.64
C ALA A 546 54.46 -33.51 -111.16
N ILE A 547 55.45 -34.36 -110.85
CA ILE A 547 55.94 -34.60 -109.48
C ILE A 547 56.49 -33.29 -108.87
N GLU A 548 57.23 -32.48 -109.61
CA GLU A 548 57.74 -31.18 -109.12
C GLU A 548 56.60 -30.22 -108.73
N ARG A 549 55.52 -30.16 -109.51
CA ARG A 549 54.33 -29.37 -109.15
C ARG A 549 53.65 -29.90 -107.89
N SER A 550 53.41 -31.20 -107.80
CA SER A 550 52.77 -31.82 -106.63
C SER A 550 53.61 -31.68 -105.36
N THR A 551 54.94 -31.77 -105.46
CA THR A 551 55.85 -31.57 -104.31
C THR A 551 55.85 -30.12 -103.84
N THR A 552 55.73 -29.14 -104.76
CA THR A 552 55.55 -27.73 -104.40
C THR A 552 54.25 -27.50 -103.61
N GLU A 553 53.15 -28.09 -104.06
CA GLU A 553 51.85 -28.05 -103.36
C GLU A 553 51.92 -28.74 -101.99
N GLN A 554 52.58 -29.90 -101.90
CA GLN A 554 52.82 -30.59 -100.63
C GLN A 554 53.65 -29.74 -99.68
N ALA A 555 54.71 -29.09 -100.15
CA ALA A 555 55.54 -28.22 -99.31
C ALA A 555 54.73 -27.05 -98.72
N GLN A 556 53.78 -26.48 -99.47
CA GLN A 556 52.86 -25.46 -98.96
C GLN A 556 51.90 -26.05 -97.93
N ALA A 557 51.32 -27.22 -98.19
CA ALA A 557 50.43 -27.91 -97.25
C ALA A 557 51.14 -28.20 -95.92
N THR A 558 52.35 -28.73 -95.95
CA THR A 558 53.16 -29.01 -94.76
C THR A 558 53.41 -27.76 -93.91
N ARG A 559 53.65 -26.59 -94.53
CA ARG A 559 53.76 -25.31 -93.79
C ARG A 559 52.45 -24.91 -93.12
N MET A 560 51.32 -25.06 -93.81
CA MET A 560 50.01 -24.75 -93.23
C MET A 560 49.70 -25.64 -92.02
N VAL A 561 50.06 -26.93 -92.08
CA VAL A 561 49.91 -27.83 -90.92
C VAL A 561 50.85 -27.41 -89.77
N SER A 562 52.09 -27.04 -90.06
CA SER A 562 53.03 -26.51 -89.05
C SER A 562 52.46 -25.28 -88.34
N ASP A 563 51.94 -24.30 -89.08
CA ASP A 563 51.33 -23.09 -88.50
C ASP A 563 50.07 -23.41 -87.68
N ALA A 564 49.31 -24.44 -88.08
CA ALA A 564 48.17 -24.92 -87.32
C ALA A 564 48.60 -25.58 -85.99
N MET A 565 49.68 -26.35 -86.00
CA MET A 565 50.22 -26.98 -84.79
C MET A 565 50.78 -25.94 -83.80
N ASP A 566 51.45 -24.89 -84.28
CA ASP A 566 51.86 -23.76 -83.41
C ASP A 566 50.65 -23.10 -82.72
N LYS A 567 49.55 -22.89 -83.45
CA LYS A 567 48.29 -22.39 -82.87
C LYS A 567 47.73 -23.34 -81.82
N VAL A 568 47.76 -24.66 -82.05
CA VAL A 568 47.31 -25.67 -81.08
C VAL A 568 48.16 -25.60 -79.80
N LEU A 569 49.49 -25.50 -79.92
CA LEU A 569 50.38 -25.36 -78.76
C LEU A 569 50.09 -24.10 -77.95
N ARG A 570 49.84 -22.97 -78.62
CA ARG A 570 49.41 -21.73 -77.93
C ARG A 570 48.07 -21.90 -77.21
N MET A 571 47.09 -22.53 -77.85
CA MET A 571 45.80 -22.84 -77.22
C MET A 571 45.96 -23.74 -75.99
N VAL A 572 46.82 -24.76 -76.05
CA VAL A 572 47.13 -25.63 -74.90
C VAL A 572 47.68 -24.80 -73.73
N GLY A 573 48.56 -23.83 -74.00
CA GLY A 573 49.06 -22.91 -72.97
C GLY A 573 47.96 -22.04 -72.34
N GLU A 574 47.03 -21.53 -73.14
CA GLU A 574 45.87 -20.78 -72.65
C GLU A 574 44.92 -21.65 -71.81
N ILE A 575 44.66 -22.89 -72.26
CA ILE A 575 43.85 -23.87 -71.51
C ILE A 575 44.51 -24.15 -70.16
N ALA A 576 45.81 -24.45 -70.12
CA ALA A 576 46.54 -24.72 -68.88
C ALA A 576 46.44 -23.55 -67.88
N LYS A 577 46.56 -22.30 -68.37
CA LYS A 577 46.38 -21.10 -67.55
C LYS A 577 44.95 -20.99 -67.01
N ALA A 578 43.93 -21.15 -67.87
CA ALA A 578 42.53 -21.09 -67.48
C ALA A 578 42.16 -22.17 -66.46
N THR A 579 42.63 -23.40 -66.66
CA THR A 579 42.50 -24.52 -65.72
C THR A 579 43.11 -24.20 -64.36
N SER A 580 44.31 -23.61 -64.33
CA SER A 580 44.97 -23.20 -63.08
C SER A 580 44.15 -22.12 -62.33
N GLU A 581 43.62 -21.13 -63.05
CA GLU A 581 42.77 -20.08 -62.47
C GLU A 581 41.45 -20.64 -61.94
N GLN A 582 40.81 -21.55 -62.68
CA GLN A 582 39.60 -22.25 -62.26
C GLN A 582 39.83 -23.10 -61.01
N ASN A 583 40.95 -23.81 -60.91
CA ASN A 583 41.28 -24.60 -59.72
C ASN A 583 41.42 -23.70 -58.47
N ARG A 584 42.01 -22.51 -58.61
CA ARG A 584 42.06 -21.51 -57.53
C ARG A 584 40.66 -21.00 -57.17
N GLY A 585 39.80 -20.78 -58.17
CA GLY A 585 38.40 -20.42 -57.98
C GLY A 585 37.64 -21.46 -57.16
N ILE A 586 37.80 -22.74 -57.49
CA ILE A 586 37.22 -23.87 -56.74
C ILE A 586 37.61 -23.83 -55.27
N GLN A 587 38.89 -23.64 -54.95
CA GLN A 587 39.34 -23.58 -53.56
C GLN A 587 38.69 -22.43 -52.76
N LEU A 588 38.43 -21.29 -53.42
CA LEU A 588 37.71 -20.17 -52.80
C LEU A 588 36.23 -20.51 -52.60
N ILE A 589 35.59 -21.16 -53.58
CA ILE A 589 34.19 -21.57 -53.47
C ILE A 589 34.05 -22.62 -52.35
N MET A 590 34.95 -23.60 -52.24
CA MET A 590 34.96 -24.59 -51.14
C MET A 590 34.95 -23.90 -49.77
N LYS A 591 35.87 -22.94 -49.55
CA LYS A 591 35.93 -22.18 -48.29
C LYS A 591 34.68 -21.36 -48.03
N ALA A 592 34.08 -20.77 -49.08
CA ALA A 592 32.83 -20.02 -48.95
C ALA A 592 31.66 -20.94 -48.57
N THR A 593 31.56 -22.11 -49.19
CA THR A 593 30.54 -23.12 -48.89
C THR A 593 30.67 -23.66 -47.46
N GLU A 594 31.88 -23.92 -46.99
CA GLU A 594 32.16 -24.29 -45.59
C GLU A 594 31.71 -23.19 -44.62
N LYS A 595 32.03 -21.92 -44.91
CA LYS A 595 31.57 -20.76 -44.13
C LYS A 595 30.04 -20.66 -44.08
N VAL A 596 29.35 -20.93 -45.20
CA VAL A 596 27.88 -20.91 -45.24
C VAL A 596 27.30 -22.06 -44.41
N SER A 597 27.94 -23.24 -44.43
CA SER A 597 27.57 -24.38 -43.57
C SER A 597 27.64 -24.00 -42.08
N ASP A 598 28.74 -23.37 -41.67
CA ASP A 598 28.92 -22.89 -40.29
C ASP A 598 27.86 -21.86 -39.89
N VAL A 599 27.57 -20.90 -40.78
CA VAL A 599 26.53 -19.88 -40.54
C VAL A 599 25.15 -20.53 -40.41
N ALA A 600 24.80 -21.48 -41.27
CA ALA A 600 23.56 -22.24 -41.15
C ALA A 600 23.48 -22.99 -39.80
N GLY A 601 24.59 -23.58 -39.37
CA GLY A 601 24.73 -24.18 -38.04
C GLY A 601 24.46 -23.20 -36.90
N HIS A 602 25.04 -22.00 -36.95
CA HIS A 602 24.82 -20.95 -35.96
C HIS A 602 23.37 -20.43 -35.95
N VAL A 603 22.77 -20.20 -37.12
CA VAL A 603 21.37 -19.76 -37.23
C VAL A 603 20.43 -20.80 -36.63
N ARG A 604 20.66 -22.10 -36.88
CA ARG A 604 19.87 -23.17 -36.28
C ARG A 604 19.95 -23.16 -34.75
N THR A 605 21.16 -23.03 -34.17
CA THR A 605 21.33 -22.95 -32.72
C THR A 605 20.63 -21.73 -32.12
N ALA A 606 20.84 -20.55 -32.71
CA ALA A 606 20.20 -19.31 -32.27
C ALA A 606 18.66 -19.38 -32.35
N THR A 607 18.12 -20.01 -33.40
CA THR A 607 16.67 -20.17 -33.60
C THR A 607 16.07 -21.12 -32.55
N ASN A 608 16.80 -22.19 -32.17
CA ASN A 608 16.40 -23.07 -31.07
C ASN A 608 16.41 -22.35 -29.71
N GLU A 609 17.42 -21.53 -29.42
CA GLU A 609 17.46 -20.70 -28.21
C GLU A 609 16.31 -19.68 -28.19
N GLN A 610 16.05 -19.03 -29.33
CA GLN A 610 14.94 -18.08 -29.46
C GLN A 610 13.57 -18.76 -29.24
N SER A 611 13.41 -20.01 -29.66
CA SER A 611 12.20 -20.80 -29.37
C SER A 611 12.00 -21.03 -27.87
N LEU A 612 13.08 -21.32 -27.13
CA LEU A 612 13.03 -21.46 -25.67
C LEU A 612 12.69 -20.13 -24.99
N ASN A 613 13.32 -19.05 -25.43
CA ASN A 613 13.09 -17.71 -24.88
C ASN A 613 11.66 -17.23 -25.15
N SER A 614 11.13 -17.46 -26.36
CA SER A 614 9.73 -17.14 -26.70
C SER A 614 8.75 -17.86 -25.77
N LYS A 615 8.98 -19.15 -25.47
CA LYS A 615 8.17 -19.89 -24.49
C LYS A 615 8.25 -19.30 -23.08
N GLN A 616 9.43 -18.83 -22.65
CA GLN A 616 9.58 -18.17 -21.35
C GLN A 616 8.84 -16.83 -21.30
N ILE A 617 8.95 -16.03 -22.36
CA ILE A 617 8.24 -14.75 -22.49
C ILE A 617 6.73 -14.98 -22.45
N SER A 618 6.20 -15.94 -23.21
CA SER A 618 4.78 -16.29 -23.17
C SER A 618 4.29 -16.62 -21.76
N ARG A 619 5.05 -17.42 -20.98
CA ARG A 619 4.69 -17.70 -19.57
C ARG A 619 4.74 -16.46 -18.68
N ALA A 620 5.73 -15.59 -18.87
CA ALA A 620 5.85 -14.37 -18.10
C ALA A 620 4.66 -13.42 -18.36
N ILE A 621 4.22 -13.31 -19.62
CA ILE A 621 3.05 -12.50 -19.99
C ILE A 621 1.75 -13.09 -19.44
N GLU A 622 1.62 -14.42 -19.45
CA GLU A 622 0.47 -15.12 -18.85
C GLU A 622 0.37 -14.82 -17.34
N LEU A 623 1.51 -14.78 -16.64
CA LEU A 623 1.59 -14.34 -15.25
C LEU A 623 1.22 -12.86 -15.08
N VAL A 624 1.66 -11.96 -15.97
CA VAL A 624 1.27 -10.54 -15.95
C VAL A 624 -0.23 -10.37 -16.15
N SER A 625 -0.83 -11.12 -17.08
CA SER A 625 -2.28 -11.12 -17.31
C SER A 625 -3.04 -11.57 -16.06
N ASP A 626 -2.60 -12.64 -15.39
CA ASP A 626 -3.23 -13.09 -14.14
C ASP A 626 -3.06 -12.06 -13.01
N LYS A 627 -1.88 -11.43 -12.89
CA LYS A 627 -1.63 -10.39 -11.90
C LYS A 627 -2.44 -9.12 -12.16
N SER A 628 -2.59 -8.70 -13.41
CA SER A 628 -3.47 -7.59 -13.78
C SER A 628 -4.93 -7.86 -13.36
N LYS A 629 -5.43 -9.09 -13.58
CA LYS A 629 -6.75 -9.51 -13.10
C LYS A 629 -6.87 -9.45 -11.58
N GLN A 630 -5.84 -9.84 -10.83
CA GLN A 630 -5.82 -9.75 -9.37
C GLN A 630 -5.83 -8.29 -8.89
N ILE A 631 -5.02 -7.43 -9.50
CA ILE A 631 -4.97 -5.99 -9.20
C ILE A 631 -6.33 -5.34 -9.48
N SER A 632 -6.96 -5.65 -10.62
CA SER A 632 -8.29 -5.14 -10.97
C SER A 632 -9.34 -5.46 -9.88
N ARG A 633 -9.31 -6.68 -9.30
CA ARG A 633 -10.17 -7.03 -8.16
C ARG A 633 -9.86 -6.21 -6.92
N ALA A 634 -8.57 -6.05 -6.58
CA ALA A 634 -8.15 -5.27 -5.42
C ALA A 634 -8.54 -3.78 -5.54
N ILE A 635 -8.47 -3.21 -6.75
CA ILE A 635 -8.96 -1.84 -7.05
C ILE A 635 -10.45 -1.73 -6.77
N HIS A 636 -11.24 -2.74 -7.18
CA HIS A 636 -12.68 -2.75 -6.93
C HIS A 636 -13.00 -2.78 -5.42
N GLU A 637 -12.26 -3.57 -4.64
CA GLU A 637 -12.36 -3.62 -3.19
C GLU A 637 -11.96 -2.28 -2.55
N GLN A 638 -10.83 -1.68 -2.97
CA GLN A 638 -10.41 -0.37 -2.48
C GLN A 638 -11.42 0.73 -2.79
N LYS A 639 -12.00 0.75 -4.00
CA LYS A 639 -13.06 1.71 -4.36
C LYS A 639 -14.27 1.59 -3.44
N THR A 640 -14.65 0.36 -3.11
CA THR A 640 -15.73 0.08 -2.15
C THR A 640 -15.36 0.57 -0.75
N GLY A 641 -14.13 0.28 -0.30
CA GLY A 641 -13.60 0.74 0.99
C GLY A 641 -13.55 2.26 1.11
N ALA A 642 -13.00 2.96 0.11
CA ALA A 642 -12.94 4.42 0.05
C ALA A 642 -14.33 5.06 0.11
N THR A 643 -15.31 4.48 -0.59
CA THR A 643 -16.71 4.90 -0.51
C THR A 643 -17.29 4.75 0.90
N GLN A 644 -16.91 3.70 1.62
CA GLN A 644 -17.37 3.45 2.99
C GLN A 644 -16.69 4.38 4.01
N ILE A 645 -15.41 4.68 3.82
CA ILE A 645 -14.69 5.69 4.61
C ILE A 645 -15.34 7.06 4.40
N TRP A 646 -15.62 7.44 3.15
CA TRP A 646 -16.30 8.71 2.83
C TRP A 646 -17.64 8.85 3.58
N LYS A 647 -18.48 7.80 3.57
CA LYS A 647 -19.75 7.79 4.35
C LYS A 647 -19.54 7.94 5.85
N SER A 648 -18.46 7.34 6.39
CA SER A 648 -18.12 7.43 7.80
C SER A 648 -17.68 8.85 8.18
N ILE A 649 -16.86 9.49 7.34
CA ILE A 649 -16.44 10.89 7.51
C ILE A 649 -17.67 11.81 7.51
N GLU A 650 -18.63 11.60 6.59
CA GLU A 650 -19.84 12.43 6.54
C GLU A 650 -20.70 12.28 7.81
N SER A 651 -20.70 11.10 8.43
CA SER A 651 -21.39 10.89 9.72
C SER A 651 -20.64 11.55 10.89
N ILE A 652 -19.30 11.53 10.88
CA ILE A 652 -18.46 12.17 11.91
C ILE A 652 -18.61 13.70 11.86
N LYS A 653 -18.86 14.27 10.68
CA LYS A 653 -19.03 15.72 10.47
C LYS A 653 -20.16 16.36 11.30
N GLU A 654 -21.14 15.59 11.74
CA GLU A 654 -22.22 16.09 12.61
C GLU A 654 -21.81 16.14 14.10
N ILE A 655 -20.84 15.33 14.54
CA ILE A 655 -20.41 15.23 15.94
C ILE A 655 -19.86 16.58 16.47
N PRO A 656 -18.97 17.31 15.77
CA PRO A 656 -18.50 18.61 16.23
C PRO A 656 -19.62 19.65 16.38
N LYS A 657 -20.67 19.59 15.53
CA LYS A 657 -21.82 20.49 15.64
C LYS A 657 -22.63 20.20 16.90
N GLU A 658 -22.92 18.92 17.16
CA GLU A 658 -23.63 18.47 18.36
C GLU A 658 -22.84 18.80 19.63
N ASN A 659 -21.52 18.51 19.66
CA ASN A 659 -20.64 18.81 20.79
C ASN A 659 -20.58 20.32 21.09
N LYS A 660 -20.54 21.15 20.04
CA LYS A 660 -20.55 22.62 20.19
C LYS A 660 -21.87 23.12 20.78
N GLU A 661 -23.00 22.57 20.33
CA GLU A 661 -24.32 22.90 20.89
C GLU A 661 -24.46 22.44 22.35
N LEU A 662 -24.01 21.23 22.65
CA LEU A 662 -24.01 20.68 24.01
C LEU A 662 -23.14 21.52 24.95
N ALA A 663 -21.93 21.89 24.52
CA ALA A 663 -21.04 22.74 25.30
C ALA A 663 -21.63 24.14 25.52
N PHE A 664 -22.28 24.74 24.53
CA PHE A 664 -22.99 26.01 24.68
C PHE A 664 -24.11 25.93 25.72
N ASN A 665 -24.95 24.89 25.65
CA ASN A 665 -26.02 24.66 26.61
C ASN A 665 -25.49 24.39 28.03
N LEU A 666 -24.39 23.63 28.16
CA LEU A 666 -23.72 23.38 29.43
C LEU A 666 -23.20 24.68 30.04
N ASN A 667 -22.55 25.53 29.24
CA ASN A 667 -22.02 26.81 29.70
C ASN A 667 -23.13 27.75 30.21
N GLN A 668 -24.30 27.77 29.53
CA GLN A 668 -25.47 28.52 30.01
C GLN A 668 -25.99 28.01 31.36
N ARG A 669 -26.15 26.68 31.52
CA ARG A 669 -26.59 26.09 32.79
C ARG A 669 -25.60 26.33 33.93
N VAL A 670 -24.31 26.30 33.62
CA VAL A 670 -23.24 26.59 34.58
C VAL A 670 -23.30 28.04 35.04
N LYS A 671 -23.58 29.01 34.15
CA LYS A 671 -23.80 30.40 34.53
C LYS A 671 -25.00 30.57 35.46
N ASP A 672 -26.09 29.87 35.19
CA ASP A 672 -27.26 29.88 36.09
C ASP A 672 -26.91 29.29 37.46
N LEU A 673 -26.14 28.18 37.50
CA LEU A 673 -25.69 27.55 38.73
C LEU A 673 -24.73 28.45 39.55
N MET A 674 -23.84 29.19 38.90
CA MET A 674 -22.98 30.19 39.56
C MET A 674 -23.84 31.29 40.20
N LYS A 675 -24.85 31.78 39.48
CA LYS A 675 -25.78 32.80 39.98
C LYS A 675 -26.58 32.30 41.19
N ASP A 676 -27.04 31.05 41.15
CA ASP A 676 -27.75 30.42 42.28
C ASP A 676 -26.85 30.21 43.50
N ALA A 677 -25.58 29.83 43.29
CA ALA A 677 -24.60 29.68 44.37
C ALA A 677 -24.23 31.03 45.02
N GLU A 678 -24.13 32.10 44.22
CA GLU A 678 -23.88 33.46 44.69
C GLU A 678 -25.08 34.03 45.47
N LEU A 679 -26.31 33.77 44.98
CA LEU A 679 -27.55 34.08 45.70
C LEU A 679 -27.63 33.34 47.04
N ALA A 680 -27.29 32.05 47.06
CA ALA A 680 -27.25 31.26 48.28
C ALA A 680 -26.19 31.79 49.26
N ALA A 681 -24.99 32.14 48.80
CA ALA A 681 -23.96 32.75 49.64
C ALA A 681 -24.41 34.09 50.24
N THR A 682 -25.10 34.94 49.46
CA THR A 682 -25.62 36.24 49.90
C THR A 682 -26.71 36.12 50.96
N GLU A 683 -27.63 35.15 50.84
CA GLU A 683 -28.66 34.91 51.86
C GLU A 683 -28.06 34.41 53.19
N MET A 684 -26.86 33.80 53.16
CA MET A 684 -26.19 33.31 54.37
C MET A 684 -25.46 34.39 55.16
N GLU A 685 -25.08 35.50 54.52
CA GLU A 685 -24.49 36.66 55.20
C GLU A 685 -25.46 37.35 56.17
N ARG A 686 -26.77 37.08 56.06
CA ARG A 686 -27.78 37.55 57.02
C ARG A 686 -27.68 36.90 58.41
N PHE A 687 -26.89 35.83 58.56
CA PHE A 687 -26.76 35.06 59.81
C PHE A 687 -25.37 35.21 60.41
N THR A 688 -25.28 35.63 61.68
CA THR A 688 -24.01 35.87 62.38
C THR A 688 -23.53 34.61 63.12
N LEU A 689 -22.30 34.13 62.80
CA LEU A 689 -21.70 32.87 63.29
C LEU A 689 -20.31 33.13 63.91
N ALA A 690 -19.91 32.37 64.93
CA ALA A 690 -18.60 32.51 65.58
C ALA A 690 -17.49 31.76 64.81
N GLU A 691 -16.30 32.38 64.64
CA GLU A 691 -15.16 31.91 63.83
C GLU A 691 -14.24 30.89 64.53
N ASP A 692 -13.60 29.99 63.76
CA ASP A 692 -12.47 29.15 64.21
C ASP A 692 -11.43 28.88 63.08
N SER A 693 -10.14 28.66 63.44
CA SER A 693 -8.94 28.83 62.59
C SER A 693 -8.03 27.58 62.51
N SER A 694 -7.37 27.27 61.37
CA SER A 694 -6.34 26.20 61.30
C SER A 694 -5.27 26.37 60.20
N ALA A 695 -3.97 26.34 60.57
CA ALA A 695 -2.80 26.39 59.67
C ALA A 695 -1.63 25.53 60.22
N GLY A 696 -1.08 24.56 59.43
CA GLY A 696 0.24 23.94 59.71
C GLY A 696 0.54 22.48 59.26
N ARG A 697 0.80 22.19 57.97
CA ARG A 697 1.33 20.86 57.49
C ARG A 697 2.46 21.00 56.42
N LEU A 698 3.39 20.03 56.32
CA LEU A 698 4.52 19.95 55.33
C LEU A 698 4.47 18.67 54.46
N ARG A 699 4.86 18.74 53.18
CA ARG A 699 4.81 17.65 52.17
C ARG A 699 6.15 17.43 51.46
N MET A 700 6.51 16.15 51.23
CA MET A 700 7.71 15.70 50.50
C MET A 700 7.32 15.00 49.18
N GLY A 701 7.87 15.47 48.06
CA GLY A 701 7.70 14.89 46.73
C GLY A 701 8.69 13.76 46.43
N ILE A 702 8.28 12.80 45.60
CA ILE A 702 9.14 11.69 45.13
C ILE A 702 8.83 11.43 43.65
N ILE A 703 9.87 11.39 42.79
CA ILE A 703 9.72 10.97 41.39
C ILE A 703 9.35 9.48 41.26
N PRO A 704 8.50 9.07 40.29
CA PRO A 704 8.07 7.68 40.16
C PRO A 704 9.12 6.86 39.39
N LEU A 705 10.16 6.39 40.08
CA LEU A 705 11.16 5.47 39.50
C LEU A 705 10.66 4.02 39.40
N GLU A 706 9.68 3.67 40.23
CA GLU A 706 8.99 2.38 40.32
C GLU A 706 7.50 2.64 40.63
N SER A 707 6.70 1.59 40.79
CA SER A 707 5.28 1.74 41.10
C SER A 707 5.05 2.59 42.37
N PRO A 708 3.97 3.40 42.43
CA PRO A 708 3.75 4.33 43.54
C PRO A 708 3.76 3.65 44.94
N ALA A 709 3.27 2.42 45.03
CA ALA A 709 3.28 1.64 46.26
C ALA A 709 4.70 1.27 46.72
N ILE A 710 5.59 0.91 45.78
CA ILE A 710 6.99 0.57 46.09
C ILE A 710 7.75 1.85 46.47
N MET A 711 7.56 2.93 45.73
CA MET A 711 8.19 4.23 46.01
C MET A 711 7.78 4.77 47.38
N HIS A 712 6.48 4.73 47.72
CA HIS A 712 6.01 5.13 49.04
C HIS A 712 6.65 4.26 50.14
N LYS A 713 6.69 2.93 49.97
CA LYS A 713 7.31 2.02 50.95
C LYS A 713 8.81 2.27 51.12
N LYS A 714 9.55 2.55 50.05
CA LYS A 714 11.00 2.82 50.08
C LYS A 714 11.34 4.12 50.80
N PHE A 715 10.53 5.16 50.64
CA PHE A 715 10.80 6.50 51.18
C PHE A 715 10.09 6.79 52.51
N LEU A 716 9.13 5.96 52.94
CA LEU A 716 8.45 6.10 54.22
C LEU A 716 9.42 6.16 55.43
N PRO A 717 10.44 5.29 55.56
CA PRO A 717 11.40 5.38 56.67
C PRO A 717 12.15 6.72 56.72
N LEU A 718 12.44 7.31 55.55
CA LEU A 718 13.08 8.63 55.46
C LEU A 718 12.12 9.75 55.87
N ALA A 719 10.85 9.68 55.45
CA ALA A 719 9.83 10.64 55.85
C ALA A 719 9.55 10.60 57.36
N GLU A 720 9.53 9.42 57.96
CA GLU A 720 9.40 9.22 59.41
C GLU A 720 10.62 9.75 60.18
N TYR A 721 11.83 9.46 59.69
CA TYR A 721 13.06 9.99 60.25
C TYR A 721 13.08 11.52 60.21
N LEU A 722 12.78 12.12 59.05
CA LEU A 722 12.70 13.56 58.88
C LEU A 722 11.60 14.18 59.73
N GLY A 723 10.42 13.56 59.80
CA GLY A 723 9.32 14.04 60.64
C GLY A 723 9.67 14.04 62.14
N THR A 724 10.43 13.04 62.58
CA THR A 724 10.95 12.95 63.95
C THR A 724 11.99 14.05 64.23
N LYS A 725 12.93 14.28 63.30
CA LYS A 725 13.99 15.29 63.46
C LYS A 725 13.47 16.73 63.33
N LEU A 726 12.50 16.97 62.46
CA LEU A 726 11.92 18.30 62.19
C LEU A 726 10.73 18.64 63.09
N ARG A 727 10.27 17.70 63.94
CA ARG A 727 9.07 17.83 64.80
C ARG A 727 7.82 18.27 64.04
N ARG A 728 7.69 17.82 62.79
CA ARG A 728 6.56 18.13 61.90
C ARG A 728 6.15 16.86 61.15
N ARG A 729 4.85 16.66 60.94
CA ARG A 729 4.37 15.54 60.11
C ARG A 729 4.77 15.81 58.65
N ILE A 730 5.51 14.87 58.07
CA ILE A 730 5.86 14.88 56.64
C ILE A 730 4.89 13.95 55.92
N GLU A 731 4.09 14.50 55.01
CA GLU A 731 3.25 13.72 54.10
C GLU A 731 4.03 13.43 52.81
N LEU A 732 4.13 12.15 52.43
CA LEU A 732 4.74 11.75 51.16
C LEU A 732 3.75 11.92 50.00
N LYS A 733 4.22 12.49 48.89
CA LYS A 733 3.51 12.56 47.62
C LYS A 733 4.39 11.97 46.52
N VAL A 734 4.05 10.76 46.07
CA VAL A 734 4.66 10.18 44.88
C VAL A 734 3.98 10.82 43.67
N ALA A 735 4.76 11.43 42.78
CA ALA A 735 4.22 12.06 41.58
C ALA A 735 3.74 11.00 40.58
N VAL A 736 2.82 11.38 39.70
CA VAL A 736 2.25 10.49 38.65
C VAL A 736 3.28 10.20 37.57
N ASP A 737 4.09 11.19 37.21
CA ASP A 737 5.16 11.11 36.23
C ASP A 737 6.35 12.03 36.62
N PHE A 738 7.41 12.02 35.81
CA PHE A 738 8.61 12.84 36.05
C PHE A 738 8.30 14.35 36.02
N GLN A 739 7.40 14.80 35.14
CA GLN A 739 7.05 16.22 34.98
C GLN A 739 6.19 16.75 36.14
N GLY A 740 5.28 15.93 36.66
CA GLY A 740 4.42 16.22 37.81
C GLY A 740 5.26 16.50 39.04
N ALA A 741 6.34 15.72 39.27
CA ALA A 741 7.27 15.98 40.37
C ALA A 741 7.99 17.33 40.24
N VAL A 742 8.37 17.71 39.01
CA VAL A 742 8.99 19.02 38.70
C VAL A 742 8.03 20.17 38.96
N ASN A 743 6.76 20.02 38.57
CA ASN A 743 5.74 21.05 38.80
C ASN A 743 5.33 21.16 40.27
N ASP A 744 5.17 20.03 40.97
CA ASP A 744 4.74 19.99 42.38
C ASP A 744 5.73 20.71 43.31
N VAL A 745 7.04 20.59 43.05
CA VAL A 745 8.06 21.30 43.84
C VAL A 745 8.15 22.78 43.43
N GLY A 746 8.02 23.08 42.13
CA GLY A 746 8.03 24.46 41.62
C GLY A 746 6.84 25.30 42.09
N GLN A 747 5.67 24.68 42.26
CA GLN A 747 4.43 25.33 42.71
C GLN A 747 4.22 25.25 44.24
N ASN A 748 5.23 24.79 44.98
CA ASN A 748 5.19 24.67 46.45
C ASN A 748 4.08 23.74 46.98
N VAL A 749 3.58 22.82 46.16
CA VAL A 749 2.69 21.72 46.58
C VAL A 749 3.45 20.74 47.47
N THR A 750 4.74 20.56 47.17
CA THR A 750 5.72 19.88 48.03
C THR A 750 6.85 20.83 48.38
N GLN A 751 7.31 20.83 49.63
CA GLN A 751 8.35 21.75 50.08
C GLN A 751 9.76 21.26 49.73
N PHE A 752 9.93 19.96 49.48
CA PHE A 752 11.16 19.35 49.00
C PHE A 752 10.84 18.06 48.24
N CYS A 753 11.67 17.68 47.27
CA CYS A 753 11.40 16.56 46.37
C CYS A 753 12.67 15.73 46.12
N PHE A 754 12.54 14.39 46.09
CA PHE A 754 13.60 13.49 45.61
C PHE A 754 13.51 13.37 44.09
N MET A 755 14.62 13.67 43.39
CA MET A 755 14.65 13.85 41.92
C MET A 755 15.90 13.20 41.30
N THR A 756 15.82 12.85 40.02
CA THR A 756 16.98 12.46 39.19
C THR A 756 17.76 13.69 38.74
N PRO A 757 19.01 13.57 38.28
CA PRO A 757 19.79 14.71 37.79
C PRO A 757 19.10 15.51 36.69
N SER A 758 18.48 14.86 35.70
CA SER A 758 17.76 15.54 34.60
C SER A 758 16.55 16.33 35.11
N THR A 759 15.70 15.71 35.94
CA THR A 759 14.52 16.40 36.50
C THR A 759 14.88 17.51 37.47
N TYR A 760 15.99 17.38 38.21
CA TYR A 760 16.53 18.48 39.00
C TYR A 760 17.00 19.65 38.12
N ILE A 761 17.79 19.39 37.06
CA ILE A 761 18.27 20.44 36.16
C ILE A 761 17.08 21.20 35.56
N GLU A 762 16.04 20.47 35.14
CA GLU A 762 14.82 21.06 34.63
C GLU A 762 14.09 21.92 35.67
N ALA A 763 13.89 21.40 36.88
CA ALA A 763 13.25 22.14 37.98
C ALA A 763 14.07 23.38 38.41
N HIS A 764 15.39 23.28 38.38
CA HIS A 764 16.30 24.39 38.68
C HIS A 764 16.20 25.48 37.62
N MET A 765 16.25 25.12 36.33
CA MET A 765 16.12 26.06 35.23
C MET A 765 14.75 26.75 35.19
N LYS A 766 13.68 26.01 35.52
CA LYS A 766 12.30 26.51 35.41
C LYS A 766 11.81 27.29 36.63
N TYR A 767 12.16 26.83 37.83
CA TYR A 767 11.60 27.36 39.09
C TYR A 767 12.66 27.77 40.12
N GLY A 768 13.96 27.71 39.78
CA GLY A 768 15.03 28.09 40.69
C GLY A 768 15.23 27.13 41.87
N VAL A 769 14.77 25.88 41.76
CA VAL A 769 14.89 24.87 42.81
C VAL A 769 16.36 24.60 43.15
N SER A 770 16.72 24.64 44.43
CA SER A 770 18.10 24.41 44.88
C SER A 770 18.34 22.96 45.30
N VAL A 771 19.52 22.42 44.98
CA VAL A 771 19.93 21.09 45.46
C VAL A 771 20.34 21.17 46.93
N LEU A 772 19.73 20.32 47.78
CA LEU A 772 20.07 20.23 49.20
C LEU A 772 21.14 19.17 49.46
N LEU A 773 20.95 17.99 48.87
CA LEU A 773 21.74 16.78 49.15
C LEU A 773 21.82 15.92 47.89
N LYS A 774 22.88 15.12 47.76
CA LYS A 774 23.01 14.07 46.74
C LYS A 774 22.89 12.70 47.42
N ALA A 775 22.01 11.85 46.90
CA ALA A 775 21.88 10.48 47.42
C ALA A 775 23.11 9.66 47.03
N LEU A 776 23.59 8.84 47.98
CA LEU A 776 24.66 7.87 47.74
C LEU A 776 24.05 6.53 47.34
N ARG A 777 24.64 5.89 46.32
CA ARG A 777 24.30 4.53 45.91
C ARG A 777 25.56 3.67 46.01
N ASP A 778 25.50 2.63 46.83
CA ASP A 778 26.66 1.77 47.18
C ASP A 778 27.90 2.59 47.61
N GLY A 779 27.66 3.65 48.39
CA GLY A 779 28.69 4.55 48.92
C GLY A 779 29.22 5.59 47.93
N LYS A 780 28.76 5.60 46.67
CA LYS A 780 29.22 6.54 45.64
C LYS A 780 28.17 7.63 45.35
N PRO A 781 28.58 8.88 45.13
CA PRO A 781 27.68 9.99 44.78
C PRO A 781 27.40 10.10 43.26
N PHE A 782 27.64 9.03 42.51
CA PHE A 782 27.47 8.97 41.06
C PHE A 782 26.97 7.60 40.63
N GLN A 783 26.41 7.53 39.42
CA GLN A 783 25.96 6.30 38.76
C GLN A 783 26.32 6.37 37.28
N HIS A 784 26.50 5.22 36.64
CA HIS A 784 26.78 5.16 35.20
C HIS A 784 25.54 4.77 34.39
N SER A 785 25.46 5.34 33.19
CA SER A 785 24.58 4.93 32.11
C SER A 785 25.36 3.99 31.20
N VAL A 786 24.73 2.93 30.73
CA VAL A 786 25.39 1.94 29.88
C VAL A 786 24.50 1.60 28.69
N ILE A 787 25.14 1.31 27.57
CA ILE A 787 24.51 0.68 26.41
C ILE A 787 24.75 -0.82 26.52
N ILE A 788 23.68 -1.60 26.42
CA ILE A 788 23.70 -3.05 26.47
C ILE A 788 23.41 -3.63 25.10
N ALA A 789 23.99 -4.79 24.82
CA ALA A 789 23.72 -5.64 23.67
C ALA A 789 23.80 -7.10 24.15
N ARG A 790 23.24 -8.04 23.37
CA ARG A 790 23.37 -9.46 23.71
C ARG A 790 24.82 -9.93 23.57
N SER A 791 25.21 -10.90 24.40
CA SER A 791 26.56 -11.47 24.40
C SER A 791 26.93 -12.19 23.10
N ASP A 792 25.93 -12.68 22.36
CA ASP A 792 26.06 -13.33 21.05
C ASP A 792 25.88 -12.36 19.87
N SER A 793 25.69 -11.06 20.13
CA SER A 793 25.52 -10.06 19.08
C SER A 793 26.85 -9.74 18.39
N ALA A 794 26.76 -9.28 17.14
CA ALA A 794 27.91 -8.79 16.38
C ALA A 794 28.31 -7.35 16.78
N LEU A 795 27.76 -6.79 17.87
CA LEU A 795 28.04 -5.43 18.34
C LEU A 795 29.20 -5.47 19.33
N HIS A 796 30.34 -4.91 18.94
CA HIS A 796 31.54 -4.85 19.79
C HIS A 796 31.95 -3.41 20.12
N ASP A 797 31.44 -2.44 19.36
CA ASP A 797 31.67 -1.01 19.54
C ASP A 797 30.35 -0.23 19.39
N ILE A 798 30.25 0.96 20.00
CA ILE A 798 29.07 1.83 19.87
C ILE A 798 28.82 2.20 18.40
N ARG A 799 29.87 2.31 17.59
CA ARG A 799 29.78 2.61 16.15
C ARG A 799 29.03 1.53 15.36
N ASP A 800 29.02 0.29 15.84
CA ASP A 800 28.33 -0.83 15.17
C ASP A 800 26.79 -0.73 15.26
N ILE A 801 26.28 0.17 16.13
CA ILE A 801 24.85 0.42 16.32
C ILE A 801 24.26 1.19 15.12
N LYS A 802 25.10 1.80 14.27
CA LYS A 802 24.63 2.47 13.06
C LYS A 802 23.86 1.50 12.16
N GLY A 803 22.61 1.84 11.82
CA GLY A 803 21.71 1.00 11.03
C GLY A 803 21.09 -0.18 11.81
N ARG A 804 21.14 -0.18 13.14
CA ARG A 804 20.57 -1.21 14.03
C ARG A 804 19.37 -0.70 14.80
N SER A 805 18.61 -1.60 15.42
CA SER A 805 17.50 -1.23 16.29
C SER A 805 17.97 -0.91 17.71
N PHE A 806 17.45 0.17 18.30
CA PHE A 806 17.89 0.64 19.63
C PHE A 806 16.72 0.96 20.56
N ALA A 807 16.71 0.39 21.77
CA ALA A 807 15.70 0.66 22.78
C ALA A 807 16.18 1.71 23.79
N PHE A 808 15.41 2.80 23.94
CA PHE A 808 15.57 3.78 25.00
C PHE A 808 14.58 3.52 26.14
N GLY A 809 14.90 3.97 27.34
CA GLY A 809 13.91 4.03 28.43
C GLY A 809 13.07 5.31 28.34
N ASP A 810 12.60 5.82 29.48
CA ASP A 810 11.80 7.06 29.55
C ASP A 810 12.56 8.28 28.98
N LEU A 811 11.83 9.14 28.27
CA LEU A 811 12.37 10.32 27.58
C LEU A 811 13.03 11.33 28.54
N HIS A 812 12.57 11.41 29.79
CA HIS A 812 13.14 12.30 30.81
C HIS A 812 14.24 11.61 31.65
N SER A 813 14.52 10.33 31.39
CA SER A 813 15.54 9.58 32.13
C SER A 813 16.95 10.05 31.79
N THR A 814 17.72 10.35 32.84
CA THR A 814 19.15 10.64 32.69
C THR A 814 19.90 9.41 32.14
N SER A 815 19.58 8.22 32.66
CA SER A 815 20.40 7.02 32.47
C SER A 815 20.02 6.14 31.27
N SER A 816 18.78 6.22 30.80
CA SER A 816 18.30 5.41 29.66
C SER A 816 17.90 6.23 28.44
N HIS A 817 18.06 7.55 28.49
CA HIS A 817 17.81 8.41 27.34
C HIS A 817 18.89 9.48 27.15
N ILE A 818 19.01 10.45 28.07
CA ILE A 818 19.81 11.65 27.83
C ILE A 818 21.31 11.32 27.67
N VAL A 819 21.90 10.57 28.60
CA VAL A 819 23.31 10.20 28.52
C VAL A 819 23.59 9.23 27.36
N PRO A 820 22.82 8.14 27.17
CA PRO A 820 23.04 7.23 26.03
C PRO A 820 22.87 7.90 24.66
N ARG A 821 21.93 8.85 24.52
CA ARG A 821 21.82 9.65 23.29
C ARG A 821 23.05 10.53 23.06
N ALA A 822 23.60 11.12 24.12
CA ALA A 822 24.88 11.84 24.04
C ALA A 822 26.05 10.91 23.69
N MET A 823 26.06 9.67 24.19
CA MET A 823 27.07 8.65 23.84
C MET A 823 27.00 8.27 22.34
N LEU A 824 25.80 8.07 21.79
CA LEU A 824 25.62 7.81 20.35
C LEU A 824 26.07 9.01 19.49
N LEU A 825 25.69 10.22 19.88
CA LEU A 825 26.07 11.44 19.18
C LEU A 825 27.59 11.70 19.21
N ALA A 826 28.27 11.35 20.31
CA ALA A 826 29.72 11.48 20.42
C ALA A 826 30.47 10.63 19.39
N GLU A 827 29.88 9.50 18.99
CA GLU A 827 30.39 8.60 17.94
C GLU A 827 29.82 8.93 16.54
N GLY A 828 29.12 10.06 16.39
CA GLY A 828 28.55 10.51 15.12
C GLY A 828 27.32 9.73 14.66
N ILE A 829 26.61 9.05 15.56
CA ILE A 829 25.34 8.36 15.28
C ILE A 829 24.19 9.30 15.67
N GLU A 830 23.48 9.80 14.66
CA GLU A 830 22.24 10.54 14.88
C GLU A 830 21.04 9.59 14.95
N MET A 831 19.91 10.05 15.49
CA MET A 831 18.69 9.24 15.60
C MET A 831 18.21 8.70 14.24
N LYS A 832 18.43 9.45 13.16
CA LYS A 832 18.10 9.07 11.77
C LYS A 832 18.97 7.93 11.23
N ASP A 833 20.14 7.69 11.84
CA ASP A 833 21.06 6.64 11.43
C ASP A 833 20.69 5.28 12.05
N LEU A 834 19.72 5.23 12.97
CA LEU A 834 19.20 4.00 13.55
C LEU A 834 18.13 3.40 12.64
N LYS A 835 18.10 2.07 12.50
CA LYS A 835 17.07 1.39 11.70
C LYS A 835 15.68 1.50 12.31
N LEU A 836 15.62 1.45 13.64
CA LEU A 836 14.39 1.59 14.43
C LEU A 836 14.79 1.99 15.85
N TYR A 837 14.01 2.85 16.50
CA TYR A 837 14.16 3.07 17.94
C TYR A 837 12.80 3.23 18.62
N HIS A 838 12.71 2.86 19.89
CA HIS A 838 11.50 3.03 20.69
C HIS A 838 11.85 3.43 22.13
N TYR A 839 10.96 4.19 22.76
CA TYR A 839 11.00 4.49 24.19
C TYR A 839 10.13 3.46 24.93
N LEU A 840 10.76 2.55 25.67
CA LEU A 840 10.06 1.48 26.39
C LEU A 840 9.72 1.89 27.83
N GLY A 841 10.12 3.09 28.27
CA GLY A 841 9.82 3.61 29.60
C GLY A 841 10.72 3.01 30.67
N HIS A 842 10.46 1.78 31.12
CA HIS A 842 11.21 1.18 32.23
C HIS A 842 12.53 0.56 31.79
N HIS A 843 13.55 0.64 32.65
CA HIS A 843 14.87 0.07 32.38
C HIS A 843 14.85 -1.46 32.22
N ASP A 844 13.97 -2.15 32.94
CA ASP A 844 13.81 -3.60 32.86
C ASP A 844 13.21 -4.02 31.51
N ASP A 845 12.23 -3.26 31.00
CA ASP A 845 11.61 -3.52 29.69
C ASP A 845 12.63 -3.36 28.55
N VAL A 846 13.53 -2.36 28.67
CA VAL A 846 14.66 -2.20 27.74
C VAL A 846 15.62 -3.39 27.79
N ALA A 847 15.97 -3.87 28.98
CA ALA A 847 16.87 -5.02 29.11
C ALA A 847 16.23 -6.30 28.55
N GLU A 848 14.94 -6.53 28.80
CA GLU A 848 14.22 -7.71 28.31
C GLU A 848 14.01 -7.67 26.80
N ALA A 849 13.69 -6.52 26.22
CA ALA A 849 13.54 -6.37 24.77
C ALA A 849 14.86 -6.63 24.02
N VAL A 850 16.01 -6.24 24.59
CA VAL A 850 17.33 -6.57 24.03
C VAL A 850 17.63 -8.06 24.16
N LEU A 851 17.35 -8.69 25.30
CA LEU A 851 17.56 -10.13 25.51
C LEU A 851 16.68 -10.98 24.58
N ASN A 852 15.43 -10.58 24.38
CA ASN A 852 14.47 -11.27 23.49
C ASN A 852 14.83 -11.10 22.00
N GLY A 853 15.73 -10.17 21.66
CA GLY A 853 16.10 -9.85 20.28
C GLY A 853 15.12 -8.93 19.58
N ASP A 854 14.22 -8.27 20.31
CA ASP A 854 13.31 -7.25 19.76
C ASP A 854 14.09 -5.98 19.35
N PHE A 855 15.18 -5.69 20.06
CA PHE A 855 16.14 -4.63 19.73
C PHE A 855 17.58 -5.14 19.76
N ASP A 856 18.42 -4.66 18.84
CA ASP A 856 19.83 -5.06 18.74
C ASP A 856 20.66 -4.53 19.93
N ALA A 857 20.34 -3.34 20.41
CA ALA A 857 20.96 -2.73 21.59
C ALA A 857 19.96 -1.87 22.39
N GLY A 858 20.31 -1.52 23.63
CA GLY A 858 19.44 -0.71 24.49
C GLY A 858 20.18 0.10 25.54
N ALA A 859 19.52 1.12 26.05
CA ALA A 859 20.06 2.07 27.02
C ALA A 859 19.50 1.84 28.42
N VAL A 860 20.35 1.45 29.37
CA VAL A 860 19.94 1.21 30.75
C VAL A 860 20.91 1.81 31.75
N MET A 861 20.51 1.80 33.02
CA MET A 861 21.40 2.12 34.13
C MET A 861 22.32 0.93 34.42
N GLU A 862 23.57 1.19 34.82
CA GLU A 862 24.59 0.17 35.08
C GLU A 862 24.11 -0.93 36.06
N SER A 863 23.38 -0.55 37.13
CA SER A 863 22.82 -1.52 38.07
C SER A 863 21.81 -2.48 37.42
N THR A 864 21.06 -2.00 36.42
CA THR A 864 20.11 -2.84 35.67
C THR A 864 20.86 -3.76 34.72
N ALA A 865 21.90 -3.27 34.03
CA ALA A 865 22.74 -4.14 33.21
C ALA A 865 23.36 -5.28 34.04
N TYR A 866 23.88 -5.00 35.24
CA TYR A 866 24.39 -6.04 36.13
C TYR A 866 23.31 -7.03 36.60
N LYS A 867 22.08 -6.56 36.85
CA LYS A 867 20.95 -7.43 37.20
C LYS A 867 20.65 -8.47 36.13
N TYR A 868 20.83 -8.14 34.85
CA TYR A 868 20.53 -9.02 33.72
C TYR A 868 21.77 -9.68 33.11
N LYS A 869 22.97 -9.47 33.66
CA LYS A 869 24.24 -9.90 33.05
C LYS A 869 24.37 -11.41 32.84
N ASP A 870 23.76 -12.21 33.72
CA ASP A 870 23.85 -13.68 33.69
C ASP A 870 22.69 -14.35 32.94
N ARG A 871 21.78 -13.56 32.35
CA ARG A 871 20.69 -14.01 31.48
C ARG A 871 21.08 -13.76 30.02
#